data_AF-A0A2K2CBW8-F1
#
_entry.id   AF-A0A2K2CBW8-F1
#
_cell.length_a   1.000
_cell.length_b   1.000
_cell.length_c   1.000
_cell.angle_alpha   90.00
_cell.angle_beta   90.00
_cell.angle_gamma   90.00
#
_symmetry.space_group_name_H-M   'P 1'
#
loop_
_entity.id
_entity.type
_entity.pdbx_description
1 polymer ?
#
loop_
_entity_poly.entity_id
_entity_poly.type
_entity_poly.pdbx_seq_one_letter_code
_entity_poly.pdbx_strand_id
1 'polypeptide(L)'
;MGKSISGFIILFVHTFLLISAIRASTDTLTPGQSIRDGDLLVSADGSFELGFFSPGISKGRYLGIWYQKISAGTVVWVANRETPLNDSSGALIVTDQGILILLNSSKDAIWSSNASRTAQNPVMKLLDSGNLVVKDINDNSENFLWQSFDYPGDTLLPGMKWGRNMVTGLDRYLSSWKSSNDPAQGEFTFRIDPRGNTQMLLMRGPKILYRTGTWNGYRWTGTPQLEPNMLYTYGFISTATEMYYKFDLINSSVASRIVMNSSGAAQRFTWITRTNSWARFSAVLLDQCDDYALCGAYGSCNVNKQPVCACLEGFIPKSPKDWSIQEWSDGCVRRTKLDCDKGDRFLQHGGVKLPDMIKSWVDTSKGLKECKDLCLKNCSCVAYANSDIRGGGSGCLLWFDELIDTRELTTGGQDLYIRIAASELYNIEKNRSSDKKQLGIIVGTIITIVGVLVLAFILYARRKKLKKQANMKTSHLQNYEDEDQRKEDMELPTFDLSTIANATDNFSSRNKLGEGGFGSVYKGTLIEGQEVAVKRLSKNSGQGLTEFKNEVILIAKLQHRNLVKLLGCCIEGDERILIYEYMPNKSLDYFIFDKKTRNSSDWRIWINIVGGIARGLLYLHQDSRLRIIHRDLKAGNVLY
;
A
#
# COMPACT_ATOMS: atom_id res chain seq x y z
N MET A 1 -2.24 9.39 74.22
CA MET A 1 -1.88 8.11 73.57
C MET A 1 -3.03 7.43 72.81
N GLY A 2 -4.30 7.51 73.23
CA GLY A 2 -5.41 6.78 72.57
C GLY A 2 -5.81 7.24 71.16
N LYS A 3 -5.58 8.49 70.76
CA LYS A 3 -5.99 9.00 69.42
C LYS A 3 -5.03 8.64 68.28
N SER A 4 -3.77 8.29 68.59
CA SER A 4 -2.77 7.93 67.58
C SER A 4 -2.84 6.46 67.15
N ILE A 5 -3.38 5.59 68.02
CA ILE A 5 -3.48 4.15 67.78
C ILE A 5 -4.67 3.84 66.86
N SER A 6 -5.78 4.58 67.01
CA SER A 6 -6.97 4.42 66.16
C SER A 6 -6.72 4.82 64.69
N GLY A 7 -5.93 5.87 64.45
CA GLY A 7 -5.52 6.27 63.09
C GLY A 7 -4.59 5.26 62.41
N PHE A 8 -3.69 4.61 63.17
CA PHE A 8 -2.82 3.57 62.65
C PHE A 8 -3.59 2.29 62.29
N ILE A 9 -4.59 1.91 63.09
CA ILE A 9 -5.43 0.73 62.80
C ILE A 9 -6.29 0.96 61.54
N ILE A 10 -6.85 2.17 61.35
CA ILE A 10 -7.64 2.50 60.15
C ILE A 10 -6.76 2.49 58.89
N LEU A 11 -5.52 3.01 58.97
CA LEU A 11 -4.58 2.98 57.85
C LEU A 11 -4.13 1.55 57.52
N PHE A 12 -3.93 0.71 58.54
CA PHE A 12 -3.55 -0.70 58.38
C PHE A 12 -4.70 -1.54 57.81
N VAL A 13 -5.95 -1.29 58.23
CA VAL A 13 -7.14 -1.94 57.67
C VAL A 13 -7.39 -1.50 56.23
N HIS A 14 -7.18 -0.22 55.88
CA HIS A 14 -7.28 0.22 54.50
C HIS A 14 -6.16 -0.34 53.60
N THR A 15 -4.94 -0.46 54.10
CA THR A 15 -3.85 -1.13 53.35
C THR A 15 -4.09 -2.64 53.23
N PHE A 16 -4.64 -3.31 54.24
CA PHE A 16 -5.02 -4.73 54.16
C PHE A 16 -6.23 -4.97 53.24
N LEU A 17 -7.18 -4.03 53.16
CA LEU A 17 -8.29 -4.04 52.20
C LEU A 17 -7.84 -3.73 50.76
N LEU A 18 -6.80 -2.91 50.59
CA LEU A 18 -6.16 -2.66 49.29
C LEU A 18 -5.29 -3.85 48.83
N ILE A 19 -4.65 -4.58 49.75
CA ILE A 19 -3.85 -5.77 49.45
C ILE A 19 -4.75 -7.00 49.19
N SER A 20 -5.91 -7.11 49.84
CA SER A 20 -6.89 -8.18 49.57
C SER A 20 -7.67 -8.03 48.26
N ALA A 21 -7.52 -6.91 47.56
CA ALA A 21 -8.07 -6.70 46.22
C ALA A 21 -7.12 -7.11 45.07
N ILE A 22 -5.89 -7.56 45.38
CA ILE A 22 -5.01 -8.17 44.37
C ILE A 22 -5.38 -9.65 44.30
N ARG A 23 -6.47 -9.97 43.59
CA ARG A 23 -6.71 -11.36 43.15
C ARG A 23 -5.51 -11.77 42.31
N ALA A 24 -4.80 -12.81 42.73
CA ALA A 24 -3.72 -13.39 41.92
C ALA A 24 -4.32 -13.85 40.58
N SER A 25 -4.02 -13.12 39.50
CA SER A 25 -4.43 -13.50 38.17
C SER A 25 -3.57 -14.66 37.72
N THR A 26 -4.19 -15.82 37.51
CA THR A 26 -3.54 -17.01 36.94
C THR A 26 -3.77 -17.02 35.42
N ASP A 27 -2.86 -17.68 34.70
CA ASP A 27 -3.01 -18.01 33.28
C ASP A 27 -3.60 -19.40 33.05
N THR A 28 -3.80 -20.16 34.13
CA THR A 28 -4.29 -21.54 34.12
C THR A 28 -5.49 -21.79 35.03
N LEU A 29 -6.33 -22.75 34.64
CA LEU A 29 -7.46 -23.28 35.40
C LEU A 29 -7.44 -24.82 35.34
N THR A 30 -7.56 -25.48 36.49
CA THR A 30 -7.64 -26.94 36.60
C THR A 30 -9.05 -27.40 36.98
N PRO A 31 -9.39 -28.70 36.83
CA PRO A 31 -10.66 -29.23 37.31
C PRO A 31 -10.90 -28.91 38.78
N GLY A 32 -12.17 -28.66 39.13
CA GLY A 32 -12.60 -28.21 40.45
C GLY A 32 -12.51 -26.69 40.69
N GLN A 33 -11.83 -25.95 39.81
CA GLN A 33 -11.83 -24.48 39.81
C GLN A 33 -12.84 -23.92 38.81
N SER A 34 -13.26 -22.67 39.00
CA SER A 34 -14.17 -21.98 38.08
C SER A 34 -13.80 -20.51 37.94
N ILE A 35 -13.97 -19.95 36.75
CA ILE A 35 -13.95 -18.50 36.51
C ILE A 35 -15.40 -18.02 36.51
N ARG A 36 -15.75 -17.13 37.44
CA ARG A 36 -17.08 -16.52 37.54
C ARG A 36 -17.06 -15.09 37.00
N ASP A 37 -18.24 -14.50 36.86
CA ASP A 37 -18.33 -13.08 36.51
C ASP A 37 -17.59 -12.21 37.54
N GLY A 38 -16.72 -11.32 37.05
CA GLY A 38 -15.79 -10.52 37.84
C GLY A 38 -14.42 -11.16 38.10
N ASP A 39 -14.24 -12.45 37.80
CA ASP A 39 -12.93 -13.10 37.77
C ASP A 39 -12.27 -12.89 36.40
N LEU A 40 -10.93 -12.87 36.38
CA LEU A 40 -10.13 -12.72 35.17
C LEU A 40 -9.04 -13.81 35.12
N LEU A 41 -8.83 -14.36 33.94
CA LEU A 41 -7.66 -15.17 33.60
C LEU A 41 -6.77 -14.36 32.67
N VAL A 42 -5.51 -14.18 33.03
CA VAL A 42 -4.59 -13.27 32.35
C VAL A 42 -3.45 -14.09 31.74
N SER A 43 -3.06 -13.84 30.49
CA SER A 43 -1.89 -14.51 29.90
C SER A 43 -0.63 -14.23 30.72
N ALA A 44 0.38 -15.10 30.66
CA ALA A 44 1.57 -15.00 31.51
C ALA A 44 2.30 -13.66 31.34
N ASP A 45 2.31 -13.13 30.11
CA ASP A 45 2.88 -11.83 29.81
C ASP A 45 1.94 -10.64 30.06
N GLY A 46 0.65 -10.87 30.37
CA GLY A 46 -0.37 -9.83 30.52
C GLY A 46 -0.79 -9.15 29.21
N SER A 47 -0.61 -9.77 28.06
CA SER A 47 -1.09 -9.23 26.78
C SER A 47 -2.60 -9.45 26.58
N PHE A 48 -3.12 -10.59 27.04
CA PHE A 48 -4.51 -10.99 26.86
C PHE A 48 -5.20 -11.34 28.18
N GLU A 49 -6.50 -11.10 28.21
CA GLU A 49 -7.39 -11.42 29.32
C GLU A 49 -8.60 -12.20 28.81
N LEU A 50 -9.03 -13.19 29.58
CA LEU A 50 -10.30 -13.89 29.42
C LEU A 50 -11.21 -13.53 30.61
N GLY A 51 -12.46 -13.19 30.32
CA GLY A 51 -13.47 -12.96 31.34
C GLY A 51 -14.86 -12.67 30.77
N PHE A 52 -15.76 -12.25 31.67
CA PHE A 52 -17.15 -11.93 31.32
C PHE A 52 -17.31 -10.45 30.95
N PHE A 53 -18.05 -10.18 29.89
CA PHE A 53 -18.32 -8.82 29.41
C PHE A 53 -19.69 -8.70 28.75
N SER A 54 -20.13 -7.47 28.52
CA SER A 54 -21.32 -7.13 27.76
C SER A 54 -20.95 -6.06 26.71
N PRO A 55 -21.14 -6.32 25.40
CA PRO A 55 -20.77 -5.35 24.37
C PRO A 55 -21.73 -4.17 24.33
N GLY A 56 -21.20 -2.95 24.42
CA GLY A 56 -21.96 -1.71 24.30
C GLY A 56 -23.14 -1.65 25.28
N ILE A 57 -24.36 -1.57 24.74
CA ILE A 57 -25.61 -1.53 25.53
C ILE A 57 -26.32 -2.90 25.63
N SER A 58 -25.63 -3.98 25.29
CA SER A 58 -26.21 -5.33 25.36
C SER A 58 -26.60 -5.69 26.79
N LYS A 59 -27.77 -6.33 26.94
CA LYS A 59 -28.19 -6.97 28.19
C LYS A 59 -27.63 -8.39 28.34
N GLY A 60 -27.11 -8.97 27.26
CA GLY A 60 -26.50 -10.28 27.27
C GLY A 60 -25.12 -10.25 27.92
N ARG A 61 -24.77 -11.33 28.61
CA ARG A 61 -23.45 -11.54 29.20
C ARG A 61 -22.70 -12.63 28.42
N TYR A 62 -21.45 -12.34 28.08
CA TYR A 62 -20.63 -13.17 27.21
C TYR A 62 -19.27 -13.44 27.84
N LEU A 63 -18.73 -14.62 27.58
CA LEU A 63 -17.35 -14.95 27.88
C LEU A 63 -16.48 -14.63 26.65
N GLY A 64 -15.43 -13.83 26.82
CA GLY A 64 -14.57 -13.44 25.71
C GLY A 64 -13.13 -13.15 26.11
N ILE A 65 -12.29 -13.02 25.09
CA ILE A 65 -10.87 -12.68 25.22
C ILE A 65 -10.65 -11.27 24.65
N TRP A 66 -9.87 -10.44 25.31
CA TRP A 66 -9.50 -9.09 24.85
C TRP A 66 -8.05 -8.75 25.17
N TYR A 67 -7.56 -7.67 24.57
CA TYR A 67 -6.24 -7.11 24.91
C TYR A 67 -6.29 -6.40 26.27
N GLN A 68 -5.38 -6.75 27.18
CA GLN A 68 -5.29 -6.12 28.50
C GLN A 68 -4.52 -4.80 28.45
N LYS A 69 -3.26 -4.83 28.01
CA LYS A 69 -2.33 -3.68 28.11
C LYS A 69 -2.61 -2.53 27.15
N ILE A 70 -3.00 -2.85 25.93
CA ILE A 70 -3.02 -1.88 24.84
C ILE A 70 -4.40 -1.30 24.60
N SER A 71 -5.48 -2.06 24.78
CA SER A 71 -6.83 -1.54 24.57
C SER A 71 -7.84 -2.40 25.32
N ALA A 72 -7.97 -2.13 26.62
CA ALA A 72 -8.98 -2.75 27.46
C ALA A 72 -10.36 -2.60 26.79
N GLY A 73 -11.03 -3.72 26.56
CA GLY A 73 -12.32 -3.79 25.84
C GLY A 73 -12.23 -4.06 24.33
N THR A 74 -11.04 -4.16 23.73
CA THR A 74 -10.91 -4.71 22.36
C THR A 74 -11.04 -6.23 22.41
N VAL A 75 -12.27 -6.71 22.28
CA VAL A 75 -12.59 -8.15 22.23
C VAL A 75 -12.10 -8.75 20.90
N VAL A 76 -11.46 -9.91 20.98
CA VAL A 76 -10.86 -10.63 19.85
C VAL A 76 -11.43 -12.04 19.68
N TRP A 77 -12.14 -12.57 20.70
CA TRP A 77 -12.80 -13.86 20.65
C TRP A 77 -13.96 -13.91 21.66
N VAL A 78 -15.04 -14.65 21.32
CA VAL A 78 -16.24 -14.80 22.17
C VAL A 78 -16.72 -16.25 22.10
N ALA A 79 -16.86 -16.91 23.26
CA ALA A 79 -17.24 -18.32 23.34
C ALA A 79 -18.72 -18.53 23.00
N ASN A 80 -19.60 -17.94 23.81
CA ASN A 80 -21.05 -18.12 23.75
C ASN A 80 -21.71 -17.04 22.90
N ARG A 81 -21.13 -16.71 21.74
CA ARG A 81 -21.59 -15.59 20.90
C ARG A 81 -23.04 -15.74 20.42
N GLU A 82 -23.51 -16.97 20.24
CA GLU A 82 -24.88 -17.27 19.78
C GLU A 82 -25.90 -17.31 20.94
N THR A 83 -25.46 -17.70 22.14
CA THR A 83 -26.35 -17.91 23.30
C THR A 83 -25.82 -17.10 24.49
N PRO A 84 -26.28 -15.85 24.67
CA PRO A 84 -25.87 -15.04 25.82
C PRO A 84 -26.38 -15.62 27.14
N LEU A 85 -25.66 -15.32 28.22
CA LEU A 85 -26.18 -15.44 29.57
C LEU A 85 -27.10 -14.25 29.87
N ASN A 86 -28.15 -14.47 30.66
CA ASN A 86 -29.15 -13.45 31.01
C ASN A 86 -28.78 -12.63 32.26
N ASP A 87 -27.73 -13.03 32.98
CA ASP A 87 -27.29 -12.44 34.23
C ASP A 87 -25.76 -12.63 34.43
N SER A 88 -25.27 -12.24 35.61
CA SER A 88 -23.87 -12.37 36.04
C SER A 88 -23.58 -13.67 36.82
N SER A 89 -24.42 -14.70 36.70
CA SER A 89 -24.23 -15.97 37.41
C SER A 89 -23.30 -16.95 36.70
N GLY A 90 -22.81 -16.57 35.51
CA GLY A 90 -22.00 -17.40 34.63
C GLY A 90 -20.77 -17.98 35.32
N ALA A 91 -20.46 -19.25 35.03
CA ALA A 91 -19.24 -19.91 35.49
C ALA A 91 -18.62 -20.76 34.38
N LEU A 92 -17.36 -20.47 34.03
CA LEU A 92 -16.57 -21.32 33.14
C LEU A 92 -15.78 -22.33 33.97
N ILE A 93 -15.87 -23.61 33.58
CA ILE A 93 -15.13 -24.72 34.18
C ILE A 93 -14.43 -25.56 33.11
N VAL A 94 -13.42 -26.31 33.52
CA VAL A 94 -12.85 -27.42 32.76
C VAL A 94 -13.18 -28.72 33.48
N THR A 95 -13.70 -29.72 32.77
CA THR A 95 -14.04 -31.03 33.33
C THR A 95 -12.80 -31.92 33.45
N ASP A 96 -12.90 -33.01 34.22
CA ASP A 96 -11.86 -34.04 34.33
C ASP A 96 -11.57 -34.74 32.98
N GLN A 97 -12.45 -34.58 31.99
CA GLN A 97 -12.26 -35.09 30.63
C GLN A 97 -11.55 -34.11 29.71
N GLY A 98 -11.35 -32.86 30.12
CA GLY A 98 -10.76 -31.80 29.29
C GLY A 98 -11.77 -31.08 28.40
N ILE A 99 -13.02 -30.99 28.82
CA ILE A 99 -14.07 -30.23 28.12
C ILE A 99 -14.30 -28.91 28.86
N LEU A 100 -14.33 -27.80 28.13
CA LEU A 100 -14.75 -26.50 28.68
C LEU A 100 -16.26 -26.42 28.69
N ILE A 101 -16.84 -25.99 29.80
CA ILE A 101 -18.29 -25.80 29.92
C ILE A 101 -18.55 -24.43 30.54
N LEU A 102 -19.41 -23.66 29.90
CA LEU A 102 -19.97 -22.42 30.43
C LEU A 102 -21.35 -22.70 31.01
N LEU A 103 -21.51 -22.49 32.31
CA LEU A 103 -22.72 -22.77 33.06
C LEU A 103 -23.51 -21.50 33.38
N ASN A 104 -24.84 -21.60 33.45
CA ASN A 104 -25.73 -20.56 33.99
C ASN A 104 -25.98 -20.73 35.52
N SER A 105 -26.87 -19.92 36.09
CA SER A 105 -27.31 -19.98 37.49
C SER A 105 -27.85 -21.34 37.93
N SER A 106 -28.52 -22.04 37.00
CA SER A 106 -29.14 -23.35 37.21
C SER A 106 -28.16 -24.50 37.00
N LYS A 107 -26.90 -24.20 36.64
CA LYS A 107 -25.85 -25.16 36.24
C LYS A 107 -26.16 -25.89 34.93
N ASP A 108 -26.98 -25.31 34.06
CA ASP A 108 -27.14 -25.78 32.69
C ASP A 108 -25.97 -25.31 31.83
N ALA A 109 -25.51 -26.17 30.92
CA ALA A 109 -24.48 -25.83 29.96
C ALA A 109 -25.06 -24.92 28.86
N ILE A 110 -24.61 -23.66 28.83
CA ILE A 110 -24.95 -22.68 27.79
C ILE A 110 -24.03 -22.83 26.57
N TRP A 111 -22.79 -23.21 26.81
CA TRP A 111 -21.80 -23.47 25.78
C TRP A 111 -20.83 -24.55 26.27
N SER A 112 -20.35 -25.38 25.36
CA SER A 112 -19.30 -26.35 25.65
C SER A 112 -18.32 -26.47 24.48
N SER A 113 -17.07 -26.75 24.79
CA SER A 113 -16.09 -27.15 23.77
C SER A 113 -16.29 -28.61 23.36
N ASN A 114 -15.65 -29.00 22.26
CA ASN A 114 -15.39 -30.41 21.95
C ASN A 114 -13.97 -30.77 22.40
N ALA A 115 -13.73 -32.01 22.77
CA ALA A 115 -12.38 -32.51 23.02
C ALA A 115 -12.04 -33.58 21.99
N SER A 116 -10.83 -33.53 21.42
CA SER A 116 -10.37 -34.54 20.45
C SER A 116 -10.12 -35.91 21.09
N ARG A 117 -9.84 -35.94 22.39
CA ARG A 117 -9.61 -37.11 23.23
C ARG A 117 -9.82 -36.76 24.71
N THR A 118 -9.88 -37.76 25.56
CA THR A 118 -9.90 -37.58 27.03
C THR A 118 -8.47 -37.34 27.54
N ALA A 119 -8.29 -36.32 28.39
CA ALA A 119 -7.04 -36.10 29.11
C ALA A 119 -7.00 -36.89 30.43
N GLN A 120 -5.80 -37.20 30.93
CA GLN A 120 -5.62 -37.73 32.28
C GLN A 120 -5.59 -36.60 33.30
N ASN A 121 -4.90 -35.50 32.96
CA ASN A 121 -4.77 -34.33 33.82
C ASN A 121 -5.02 -33.06 33.00
N PRO A 122 -6.28 -32.76 32.66
CA PRO A 122 -6.60 -31.60 31.84
C PRO A 122 -6.26 -30.30 32.56
N VAL A 123 -5.71 -29.35 31.79
CA VAL A 123 -5.50 -27.97 32.21
C VAL A 123 -5.97 -27.04 31.10
N MET A 124 -6.77 -26.04 31.48
CA MET A 124 -7.09 -24.92 30.61
C MET A 124 -6.03 -23.84 30.80
N LYS A 125 -5.52 -23.27 29.71
CA LYS A 125 -4.49 -22.23 29.76
C LYS A 125 -4.73 -21.15 28.71
N LEU A 126 -4.59 -19.88 29.10
CA LEU A 126 -4.56 -18.75 28.16
C LEU A 126 -3.10 -18.45 27.80
N LEU A 127 -2.74 -18.63 26.53
CA LEU A 127 -1.39 -18.36 26.02
C LEU A 127 -1.20 -16.88 25.71
N ASP A 128 0.07 -16.43 25.68
CA ASP A 128 0.44 -15.04 25.33
C ASP A 128 0.08 -14.64 23.89
N SER A 129 -0.23 -15.63 23.04
CA SER A 129 -0.79 -15.38 21.70
C SER A 129 -2.27 -15.00 21.70
N GLY A 130 -2.95 -15.12 22.86
CA GLY A 130 -4.40 -14.99 22.99
C GLY A 130 -5.15 -16.29 22.72
N ASN A 131 -4.44 -17.40 22.46
CA ASN A 131 -5.07 -18.71 22.26
C ASN A 131 -5.43 -19.33 23.63
N LEU A 132 -6.72 -19.48 23.90
CA LEU A 132 -7.22 -20.32 24.99
C LEU A 132 -7.17 -21.79 24.58
N VAL A 133 -6.42 -22.60 25.32
CA VAL A 133 -6.20 -24.02 25.00
C VAL A 133 -6.60 -24.92 26.17
N VAL A 134 -6.96 -26.16 25.84
CA VAL A 134 -7.01 -27.26 26.79
C VAL A 134 -5.97 -28.30 26.40
N LYS A 135 -5.15 -28.71 27.36
CA LYS A 135 -4.11 -29.73 27.16
C LYS A 135 -3.99 -30.65 28.37
N ASP A 136 -3.32 -31.78 28.22
CA ASP A 136 -2.86 -32.53 29.37
C ASP A 136 -1.63 -31.83 29.98
N ILE A 137 -1.56 -31.71 31.31
CA ILE A 137 -0.43 -31.05 31.97
C ILE A 137 0.91 -31.72 31.68
N ASN A 138 0.88 -33.04 31.42
CA ASN A 138 2.07 -33.83 31.11
C ASN A 138 2.50 -33.71 29.65
N ASP A 139 1.66 -33.11 28.79
CA ASP A 139 2.01 -32.86 27.40
C ASP A 139 2.84 -31.57 27.27
N ASN A 140 4.11 -31.76 26.92
CA ASN A 140 5.06 -30.68 26.62
C ASN A 140 4.96 -30.16 25.18
N SER A 141 4.18 -30.82 24.32
CA SER A 141 3.96 -30.42 22.92
C SER A 141 2.69 -29.58 22.74
N GLU A 142 2.53 -28.95 21.58
CA GLU A 142 1.30 -28.25 21.15
C GLU A 142 0.15 -29.23 20.80
N ASN A 143 0.07 -30.37 21.50
CA ASN A 143 -0.96 -31.39 21.30
C ASN A 143 -2.22 -31.05 22.09
N PHE A 144 -2.91 -29.99 21.67
CA PHE A 144 -4.10 -29.49 22.34
C PHE A 144 -5.31 -30.40 22.13
N LEU A 145 -6.09 -30.61 23.20
CA LEU A 145 -7.39 -31.26 23.14
C LEU A 145 -8.43 -30.37 22.45
N TRP A 146 -8.31 -29.07 22.69
CA TRP A 146 -9.13 -28.01 22.12
C TRP A 146 -8.36 -26.68 22.13
N GLN A 147 -8.64 -25.81 21.17
CA GLN A 147 -8.11 -24.45 21.14
C GLN A 147 -9.10 -23.45 20.53
N SER A 148 -9.12 -22.23 21.08
CA SER A 148 -9.95 -21.12 20.58
C SER A 148 -9.57 -20.69 19.15
N PHE A 149 -8.31 -20.85 18.75
CA PHE A 149 -7.82 -20.50 17.41
C PHE A 149 -8.45 -21.33 16.28
N ASP A 150 -9.07 -22.47 16.61
CA ASP A 150 -9.84 -23.28 15.66
C ASP A 150 -11.27 -22.77 15.44
N TYR A 151 -11.74 -21.85 16.28
CA TYR A 151 -13.10 -21.29 16.26
C TYR A 151 -13.05 -19.75 16.26
N PRO A 152 -12.50 -19.12 15.21
CA PRO A 152 -12.45 -17.67 15.09
C PRO A 152 -13.85 -17.04 15.07
N GLY A 153 -13.93 -15.80 15.55
CA GLY A 153 -15.10 -14.93 15.41
C GLY A 153 -14.96 -14.00 14.22
N ASP A 154 -14.97 -12.69 14.49
CA ASP A 154 -14.78 -11.63 13.50
C ASP A 154 -13.30 -11.25 13.29
N THR A 155 -12.40 -11.80 14.13
CA THR A 155 -11.01 -11.37 14.24
C THR A 155 -10.02 -12.50 13.94
N LEU A 156 -8.99 -12.18 13.15
CA LEU A 156 -7.79 -13.00 12.95
C LEU A 156 -6.59 -12.34 13.64
N LEU A 157 -6.04 -13.04 14.64
CA LEU A 157 -4.82 -12.69 15.36
C LEU A 157 -3.57 -13.28 14.70
N PRO A 158 -2.37 -12.77 15.02
CA PRO A 158 -1.12 -13.40 14.62
C PRO A 158 -1.08 -14.85 15.13
N GLY A 159 -0.55 -15.77 14.33
CA GLY A 159 -0.52 -17.19 14.71
C GLY A 159 -1.75 -18.00 14.28
N MET A 160 -2.92 -17.36 14.10
CA MET A 160 -4.16 -18.07 13.73
C MET A 160 -4.12 -18.59 12.30
N LYS A 161 -4.71 -19.77 12.09
CA LYS A 161 -4.91 -20.37 10.77
C LYS A 161 -6.25 -19.92 10.21
N TRP A 162 -6.25 -19.27 9.05
CA TRP A 162 -7.46 -18.93 8.32
C TRP A 162 -7.61 -19.83 7.09
N GLY A 163 -8.49 -20.82 7.19
CA GLY A 163 -8.66 -21.84 6.16
C GLY A 163 -9.17 -23.16 6.71
N ARG A 164 -8.94 -24.25 5.98
CA ARG A 164 -9.63 -25.53 6.18
C ARG A 164 -8.68 -26.68 6.43
N ASN A 165 -9.09 -27.60 7.31
CA ASN A 165 -8.53 -28.94 7.40
C ASN A 165 -9.43 -29.90 6.60
N MET A 166 -8.85 -30.54 5.58
CA MET A 166 -9.57 -31.42 4.66
C MET A 166 -9.82 -32.81 5.25
N VAL A 167 -9.07 -33.20 6.28
CA VAL A 167 -9.21 -34.50 6.97
C VAL A 167 -10.31 -34.45 8.02
N THR A 168 -10.30 -33.42 8.89
CA THR A 168 -11.30 -33.29 9.97
C THR A 168 -12.55 -32.53 9.53
N GLY A 169 -12.50 -31.86 8.38
CA GLY A 169 -13.58 -30.99 7.88
C GLY A 169 -13.64 -29.62 8.56
N LEU A 170 -12.78 -29.34 9.54
CA LEU A 170 -12.75 -28.07 10.28
C LEU A 170 -12.49 -26.88 9.34
N ASP A 171 -13.43 -25.95 9.29
CA ASP A 171 -13.37 -24.71 8.51
C ASP A 171 -13.19 -23.51 9.45
N ARG A 172 -11.99 -22.91 9.43
CA ARG A 172 -11.66 -21.72 10.21
C ARG A 172 -11.88 -20.50 9.32
N TYR A 173 -12.90 -19.71 9.61
CA TYR A 173 -13.27 -18.55 8.80
C TYR A 173 -13.71 -17.37 9.65
N LEU A 174 -13.62 -16.16 9.09
CA LEU A 174 -14.10 -14.96 9.78
C LEU A 174 -15.58 -14.77 9.53
N SER A 175 -16.30 -14.38 10.58
CA SER A 175 -17.71 -13.99 10.50
C SER A 175 -17.94 -12.71 11.30
N SER A 176 -18.55 -11.73 10.64
CA SER A 176 -18.90 -10.46 11.28
C SER A 176 -19.76 -10.67 12.53
N TRP A 177 -19.72 -9.73 13.46
CA TRP A 177 -20.78 -9.57 14.45
C TRP A 177 -22.05 -9.06 13.79
N LYS A 178 -23.21 -9.42 14.33
CA LYS A 178 -24.51 -8.92 13.84
C LYS A 178 -24.63 -7.41 14.01
N SER A 179 -24.09 -6.86 15.09
CA SER A 179 -23.97 -5.42 15.31
C SER A 179 -22.86 -5.11 16.32
N SER A 180 -22.58 -3.83 16.59
CA SER A 180 -21.64 -3.42 17.64
C SER A 180 -22.05 -3.85 19.06
N ASN A 181 -23.33 -4.22 19.27
CA ASN A 181 -23.88 -4.64 20.57
C ASN A 181 -24.26 -6.13 20.60
N ASP A 182 -24.09 -6.87 19.50
CA ASP A 182 -24.51 -8.26 19.39
C ASP A 182 -23.42 -9.07 18.67
N PRO A 183 -22.64 -9.88 19.43
CA PRO A 183 -21.53 -10.64 18.89
C PRO A 183 -21.97 -11.91 18.15
N ALA A 184 -23.26 -12.25 18.14
CA ALA A 184 -23.77 -13.37 17.34
C ALA A 184 -23.35 -13.24 15.88
N GLN A 185 -23.31 -14.37 15.17
CA GLN A 185 -22.92 -14.39 13.77
C GLN A 185 -23.79 -13.45 12.92
N GLY A 186 -23.14 -12.46 12.30
CA GLY A 186 -23.75 -11.53 11.35
C GLY A 186 -23.88 -12.12 9.94
N GLU A 187 -24.30 -11.29 8.99
CA GLU A 187 -24.60 -11.73 7.61
C GLU A 187 -23.35 -12.01 6.76
N PHE A 188 -22.19 -11.47 7.17
CA PHE A 188 -20.96 -11.54 6.39
C PHE A 188 -20.02 -12.64 6.88
N THR A 189 -19.48 -13.41 5.93
CA THR A 189 -18.47 -14.44 6.20
C THR A 189 -17.34 -14.38 5.17
N PHE A 190 -16.13 -14.74 5.59
CA PHE A 190 -14.95 -14.71 4.73
C PHE A 190 -14.11 -15.96 4.95
N ARG A 191 -14.14 -16.84 3.95
CA ARG A 191 -13.67 -18.22 4.02
C ARG A 191 -13.04 -18.66 2.70
N ILE A 192 -12.35 -19.79 2.72
CA ILE A 192 -11.89 -20.46 1.49
C ILE A 192 -13.12 -21.11 0.82
N ASP A 193 -13.29 -20.95 -0.49
CA ASP A 193 -14.38 -21.57 -1.24
C ASP A 193 -14.27 -23.10 -1.20
N PRO A 194 -15.28 -23.82 -0.67
CA PRO A 194 -15.25 -25.28 -0.61
C PRO A 194 -15.66 -25.97 -1.92
N ARG A 195 -16.12 -25.24 -2.95
CA ARG A 195 -16.78 -25.82 -4.15
C ARG A 195 -15.89 -25.97 -5.37
N GLY A 196 -14.72 -25.35 -5.38
CA GLY A 196 -13.82 -25.31 -6.54
C GLY A 196 -12.36 -25.29 -6.12
N ASN A 197 -11.49 -24.82 -7.02
CA ASN A 197 -10.09 -24.62 -6.67
C ASN A 197 -9.92 -23.48 -5.67
N THR A 198 -8.82 -23.52 -4.93
CA THR A 198 -8.54 -22.66 -3.79
C THR A 198 -8.67 -21.17 -4.11
N GLN A 199 -9.72 -20.54 -3.57
CA GLN A 199 -9.95 -19.10 -3.58
C GLN A 199 -10.57 -18.67 -2.26
N MET A 200 -10.38 -17.40 -1.89
CA MET A 200 -10.97 -16.86 -0.67
C MET A 200 -12.09 -15.85 -1.00
N LEU A 201 -13.26 -16.06 -0.41
CA LEU A 201 -14.50 -15.35 -0.75
C LEU A 201 -15.07 -14.62 0.46
N LEU A 202 -15.34 -13.34 0.29
CA LEU A 202 -16.23 -12.58 1.18
C LEU A 202 -17.66 -12.69 0.65
N MET A 203 -18.56 -13.17 1.50
CA MET A 203 -19.95 -13.44 1.16
C MET A 203 -20.90 -12.74 2.11
N ARG A 204 -22.09 -12.39 1.62
CA ARG A 204 -23.26 -12.00 2.41
C ARG A 204 -24.37 -13.03 2.18
N GLY A 205 -24.61 -13.87 3.18
CA GLY A 205 -25.38 -15.10 2.99
C GLY A 205 -24.80 -15.92 1.82
N PRO A 206 -25.60 -16.32 0.81
CA PRO A 206 -25.11 -17.06 -0.36
C PRO A 206 -24.48 -16.18 -1.44
N LYS A 207 -24.60 -14.84 -1.36
CA LYS A 207 -24.10 -13.92 -2.39
C LYS A 207 -22.61 -13.66 -2.19
N ILE A 208 -21.81 -13.86 -3.25
CA ILE A 208 -20.40 -13.46 -3.27
C ILE A 208 -20.33 -11.93 -3.46
N LEU A 209 -19.58 -11.26 -2.60
CA LEU A 209 -19.37 -9.81 -2.67
C LEU A 209 -17.97 -9.47 -3.20
N TYR A 210 -16.96 -10.19 -2.72
CA TYR A 210 -15.58 -10.00 -3.14
C TYR A 210 -14.86 -11.35 -3.21
N ARG A 211 -14.05 -11.50 -4.24
CA ARG A 211 -13.13 -12.62 -4.40
C ARG A 211 -11.70 -12.12 -4.25
N THR A 212 -11.01 -12.64 -3.24
CA THR A 212 -9.58 -12.36 -2.99
C THR A 212 -8.69 -12.97 -4.07
N GLY A 213 -9.18 -14.00 -4.74
CA GLY A 213 -8.49 -14.72 -5.80
C GLY A 213 -7.67 -15.89 -5.28
N THR A 214 -6.71 -16.32 -6.09
CA THR A 214 -5.82 -17.45 -5.80
C THR A 214 -4.52 -16.98 -5.17
N TRP A 215 -3.87 -17.86 -4.44
CA TRP A 215 -2.50 -17.65 -3.98
C TRP A 215 -1.53 -17.92 -5.15
N ASN A 216 -0.69 -16.94 -5.50
CA ASN A 216 0.24 -17.05 -6.63
C ASN A 216 1.68 -17.45 -6.22
N GLY A 217 1.84 -18.03 -5.04
CA GLY A 217 3.15 -18.36 -4.46
C GLY A 217 3.76 -17.22 -3.62
N TYR A 218 3.31 -15.98 -3.82
CA TYR A 218 3.83 -14.80 -3.12
C TYR A 218 2.75 -13.99 -2.40
N ARG A 219 1.57 -13.85 -3.01
CA ARG A 219 0.41 -13.11 -2.46
C ARG A 219 -0.90 -13.64 -3.06
N TRP A 220 -2.03 -13.13 -2.57
CA TRP A 220 -3.31 -13.34 -3.26
C TRP A 220 -3.44 -12.39 -4.46
N THR A 221 -3.97 -12.89 -5.57
CA THR A 221 -4.08 -12.11 -6.82
C THR A 221 -4.98 -10.87 -6.71
N GLY A 222 -5.95 -10.87 -5.79
CA GLY A 222 -6.82 -9.73 -5.48
C GLY A 222 -6.30 -8.82 -4.36
N THR A 223 -5.11 -9.08 -3.80
CA THR A 223 -4.47 -8.20 -2.82
C THR A 223 -3.10 -7.71 -3.31
N PRO A 224 -3.04 -6.90 -4.37
CA PRO A 224 -1.77 -6.40 -4.92
C PRO A 224 -0.95 -5.58 -3.90
N GLN A 225 -1.59 -4.97 -2.92
CA GLN A 225 -0.96 -4.22 -1.83
C GLN A 225 -0.26 -5.10 -0.79
N LEU A 226 -0.47 -6.41 -0.80
CA LEU A 226 0.17 -7.33 0.13
C LEU A 226 1.63 -7.58 -0.31
N GLU A 227 2.53 -6.79 0.26
CA GLU A 227 3.98 -6.88 0.07
C GLU A 227 4.70 -7.15 1.41
N PRO A 228 5.90 -7.75 1.38
CA PRO A 228 6.77 -7.87 2.53
C PRO A 228 6.98 -6.53 3.21
N ASN A 229 6.86 -6.52 4.53
CA ASN A 229 6.99 -5.32 5.34
C ASN A 229 7.64 -5.65 6.68
N MET A 230 7.99 -4.63 7.45
CA MET A 230 8.70 -4.79 8.72
C MET A 230 7.80 -5.12 9.92
N LEU A 231 6.47 -5.24 9.73
CA LEU A 231 5.53 -5.52 10.82
C LEU A 231 5.21 -7.01 10.95
N TYR A 232 5.00 -7.70 9.83
CA TYR A 232 4.57 -9.10 9.84
C TYR A 232 5.09 -9.89 8.65
N THR A 233 5.29 -11.19 8.86
CA THR A 233 5.42 -12.20 7.82
C THR A 233 4.06 -12.84 7.56
N TYR A 234 3.88 -13.41 6.38
CA TYR A 234 2.65 -14.08 6.01
C TYR A 234 2.94 -15.21 5.03
N GLY A 235 2.01 -16.15 4.94
CA GLY A 235 2.11 -17.25 4.00
C GLY A 235 0.78 -17.96 3.82
N PHE A 236 0.70 -18.71 2.73
CA PHE A 236 -0.38 -19.63 2.47
C PHE A 236 0.19 -21.04 2.37
N ILE A 237 -0.30 -21.93 3.22
CA ILE A 237 0.07 -23.33 3.26
C ILE A 237 -1.03 -24.08 2.53
N SER A 238 -0.65 -24.96 1.60
CA SER A 238 -1.57 -25.82 0.87
C SER A 238 -0.99 -27.22 0.76
N THR A 239 -1.46 -28.13 1.59
CA THR A 239 -1.07 -29.56 1.58
C THR A 239 -2.29 -30.43 1.31
N ALA A 240 -2.09 -31.75 1.22
CA ALA A 240 -3.20 -32.70 1.13
C ALA A 240 -4.09 -32.71 2.40
N THR A 241 -3.59 -32.20 3.53
CA THR A 241 -4.30 -32.26 4.82
C THR A 241 -4.95 -30.94 5.20
N GLU A 242 -4.28 -29.81 4.97
CA GLU A 242 -4.78 -28.49 5.35
C GLU A 242 -4.38 -27.40 4.36
N MET A 243 -5.26 -26.41 4.24
CA MET A 243 -5.05 -25.22 3.43
C MET A 243 -5.39 -23.99 4.25
N TYR A 244 -4.44 -23.09 4.50
CA TYR A 244 -4.69 -21.91 5.32
C TYR A 244 -3.72 -20.77 5.05
N TYR A 245 -4.22 -19.56 5.23
CA TYR A 245 -3.43 -18.36 5.38
C TYR A 245 -3.05 -18.17 6.84
N LYS A 246 -1.83 -17.72 7.09
CA LYS A 246 -1.33 -17.34 8.40
C LYS A 246 -0.47 -16.09 8.27
N PHE A 247 -0.49 -15.24 9.30
CA PHE A 247 0.51 -14.18 9.46
C PHE A 247 1.08 -14.22 10.87
N ASP A 248 2.34 -13.84 11.01
CA ASP A 248 3.06 -13.77 12.28
C ASP A 248 3.73 -12.41 12.38
N LEU A 249 3.79 -11.83 13.56
CA LEU A 249 4.46 -10.55 13.78
C LEU A 249 5.97 -10.73 13.79
N ILE A 250 6.69 -9.80 13.16
CA ILE A 250 8.17 -9.78 13.23
C ILE A 250 8.61 -9.32 14.62
N ASN A 251 7.89 -8.37 15.20
CA ASN A 251 8.12 -7.87 16.55
C ASN A 251 6.85 -8.03 17.38
N SER A 252 6.91 -8.85 18.43
CA SER A 252 5.78 -9.15 19.33
C SER A 252 5.34 -7.96 20.19
N SER A 253 6.15 -6.90 20.29
CA SER A 253 5.76 -5.66 21.00
C SER A 253 4.70 -4.83 20.26
N VAL A 254 4.48 -5.11 18.97
CA VAL A 254 3.44 -4.47 18.16
C VAL A 254 2.20 -5.37 18.15
N ALA A 255 1.01 -4.82 18.30
CA ALA A 255 -0.21 -5.58 18.08
C ALA A 255 -0.82 -5.28 16.70
N SER A 256 -1.21 -6.33 15.99
CA SER A 256 -1.97 -6.22 14.74
C SER A 256 -3.00 -7.33 14.65
N ARG A 257 -4.14 -7.03 14.02
CA ARG A 257 -5.25 -7.97 13.80
C ARG A 257 -5.96 -7.65 12.49
N ILE A 258 -6.56 -8.66 11.87
CA ILE A 258 -7.54 -8.47 10.79
C ILE A 258 -8.93 -8.65 11.38
N VAL A 259 -9.84 -7.74 11.10
CA VAL A 259 -11.19 -7.72 11.71
C VAL A 259 -12.22 -7.49 10.62
N MET A 260 -13.30 -8.26 10.66
CA MET A 260 -14.49 -8.04 9.84
C MET A 260 -15.59 -7.38 10.67
N ASN A 261 -15.92 -6.14 10.33
CA ASN A 261 -17.00 -5.45 11.01
C ASN A 261 -18.39 -5.92 10.55
N SER A 262 -19.45 -5.43 11.21
CA SER A 262 -20.85 -5.75 10.87
C SER A 262 -21.33 -5.20 9.52
N SER A 263 -20.53 -4.36 8.84
CA SER A 263 -20.81 -3.90 7.48
C SER A 263 -20.10 -4.75 6.41
N GLY A 264 -19.42 -5.82 6.81
CA GLY A 264 -18.67 -6.70 5.90
C GLY A 264 -17.29 -6.19 5.49
N ALA A 265 -16.82 -5.07 6.06
CA ALA A 265 -15.48 -4.55 5.77
C ALA A 265 -14.44 -5.34 6.57
N ALA A 266 -13.58 -6.08 5.85
CA ALA A 266 -12.42 -6.74 6.41
C ALA A 266 -11.18 -5.83 6.34
N GLN A 267 -10.59 -5.51 7.49
CA GLN A 267 -9.51 -4.53 7.60
C GLN A 267 -8.42 -4.99 8.57
N ARG A 268 -7.17 -4.67 8.24
CA ARG A 268 -6.04 -4.85 9.15
C ARG A 268 -5.86 -3.59 9.99
N PHE A 269 -5.79 -3.77 11.30
CA PHE A 269 -5.47 -2.73 12.26
C PHE A 269 -4.12 -3.00 12.90
N THR A 270 -3.40 -1.92 13.20
CA THR A 270 -2.15 -1.94 13.97
C THR A 270 -2.29 -0.96 15.13
N TRP A 271 -1.90 -1.39 16.33
CA TRP A 271 -1.95 -0.54 17.50
C TRP A 271 -0.82 0.49 17.46
N ILE A 272 -1.16 1.77 17.66
CA ILE A 272 -0.19 2.86 17.72
C ILE A 272 -0.10 3.37 19.16
N THR A 273 0.97 2.99 19.87
CA THR A 273 1.19 3.36 21.28
C THR A 273 1.20 4.87 21.50
N ARG A 274 1.69 5.66 20.53
CA ARG A 274 1.73 7.13 20.67
C ARG A 274 0.35 7.77 20.72
N THR A 275 -0.62 7.21 20.00
CA THR A 275 -1.99 7.76 19.92
C THR A 275 -3.00 6.96 20.74
N ASN A 276 -2.56 5.86 21.37
CA ASN A 276 -3.41 4.90 22.07
C ASN A 276 -4.66 4.51 21.26
N SER A 277 -4.45 4.18 19.98
CA SER A 277 -5.55 3.87 19.08
C SER A 277 -5.17 2.82 18.04
N TRP A 278 -6.17 2.07 17.59
CA TRP A 278 -6.07 1.21 16.41
C TRP A 278 -6.02 2.05 15.14
N ALA A 279 -4.88 2.08 14.46
CA ALA A 279 -4.76 2.66 13.13
C ALA A 279 -5.10 1.62 12.07
N ARG A 280 -5.94 1.99 11.10
CA ARG A 280 -6.19 1.16 9.92
C ARG A 280 -4.92 1.10 9.07
N PHE A 281 -4.29 -0.06 9.00
CA PHE A 281 -3.08 -0.29 8.23
C PHE A 281 -3.40 -0.59 6.76
N SER A 282 -4.35 -1.49 6.53
CA SER A 282 -4.82 -1.83 5.19
C SER A 282 -6.28 -2.29 5.20
N ALA A 283 -6.94 -2.19 4.06
CA ALA A 283 -8.26 -2.77 3.82
C ALA A 283 -8.14 -3.91 2.80
N VAL A 284 -9.02 -4.90 2.92
CA VAL A 284 -9.11 -5.98 1.93
C VAL A 284 -9.76 -5.46 0.64
N LEU A 285 -10.88 -4.74 0.77
CA LEU A 285 -11.55 -4.06 -0.34
C LEU A 285 -11.02 -2.63 -0.45
N LEU A 286 -10.62 -2.23 -1.66
CA LEU A 286 -9.98 -0.95 -1.94
C LEU A 286 -10.87 -0.01 -2.75
N ASP A 287 -11.56 -0.53 -3.78
CA ASP A 287 -12.37 0.25 -4.70
C ASP A 287 -13.44 -0.60 -5.39
N GLN A 288 -14.24 0.03 -6.27
CA GLN A 288 -15.36 -0.62 -6.95
C GLN A 288 -14.95 -1.81 -7.84
N CYS A 289 -13.69 -1.91 -8.30
CA CYS A 289 -13.24 -3.07 -9.07
C CYS A 289 -13.05 -4.33 -8.21
N ASP A 290 -13.24 -4.22 -6.89
CA ASP A 290 -13.31 -5.37 -5.98
C ASP A 290 -14.73 -5.96 -5.90
N ASP A 291 -15.76 -5.28 -6.42
CA ASP A 291 -17.09 -5.86 -6.51
C ASP A 291 -17.08 -7.08 -7.44
N TYR A 292 -17.50 -8.22 -6.91
CA TYR A 292 -17.44 -9.48 -7.62
C TYR A 292 -18.20 -9.42 -8.94
N ALA A 293 -17.50 -9.75 -10.03
CA ALA A 293 -18.03 -9.84 -11.39
C ALA A 293 -18.64 -8.53 -11.95
N LEU A 294 -18.18 -7.35 -11.48
CA LEU A 294 -18.66 -6.04 -11.92
C LEU A 294 -18.75 -5.88 -13.46
N CYS A 295 -17.73 -6.33 -14.19
CA CYS A 295 -17.63 -6.15 -15.65
C CYS A 295 -18.20 -7.32 -16.49
N GLY A 296 -18.84 -8.30 -15.85
CA GLY A 296 -19.36 -9.49 -16.52
C GLY A 296 -18.27 -10.40 -17.11
N ALA A 297 -18.70 -11.35 -17.94
CA ALA A 297 -17.82 -12.31 -18.63
C ALA A 297 -16.89 -11.62 -19.64
N TYR A 298 -15.61 -12.00 -19.65
CA TYR A 298 -14.57 -11.46 -20.54
C TYR A 298 -14.40 -9.93 -20.51
N GLY A 299 -14.94 -9.27 -19.48
CA GLY A 299 -14.66 -7.88 -19.13
C GLY A 299 -13.54 -7.78 -18.10
N SER A 300 -12.75 -6.71 -18.17
CA SER A 300 -11.76 -6.34 -17.16
C SER A 300 -12.12 -5.01 -16.51
N CYS A 301 -11.97 -4.95 -15.19
CA CYS A 301 -12.11 -3.70 -14.44
C CYS A 301 -10.77 -2.99 -14.27
N ASN A 302 -10.73 -1.67 -14.47
CA ASN A 302 -9.59 -0.83 -14.19
C ASN A 302 -10.06 0.52 -13.62
N VAL A 303 -9.79 0.73 -12.33
CA VAL A 303 -10.21 1.95 -11.60
C VAL A 303 -9.60 3.24 -12.18
N ASN A 304 -8.52 3.15 -12.95
CA ASN A 304 -7.84 4.30 -13.55
C ASN A 304 -8.36 4.63 -14.97
N LYS A 305 -9.33 3.88 -15.50
CA LYS A 305 -9.93 4.11 -16.82
C LYS A 305 -11.38 4.60 -16.68
N GLN A 306 -11.85 5.33 -17.67
CA GLN A 306 -13.26 5.72 -17.79
C GLN A 306 -13.78 5.32 -19.18
N PRO A 307 -14.79 4.44 -19.28
CA PRO A 307 -15.44 3.69 -18.20
C PRO A 307 -14.49 2.70 -17.51
N VAL A 308 -14.81 2.28 -16.27
CA VAL A 308 -13.95 1.36 -15.50
C VAL A 308 -13.95 -0.06 -16.06
N CYS A 309 -15.01 -0.48 -16.75
CA CYS A 309 -15.08 -1.77 -17.40
C CYS A 309 -14.77 -1.64 -18.91
N ALA A 310 -13.89 -2.52 -19.39
CA ALA A 310 -13.59 -2.68 -20.80
C ALA A 310 -13.63 -4.17 -21.17
N CYS A 311 -14.00 -4.50 -22.41
CA CYS A 311 -13.80 -5.85 -22.89
C CYS A 311 -12.31 -6.15 -23.03
N LEU A 312 -11.92 -7.37 -22.69
CA LEU A 312 -10.57 -7.87 -22.97
C LEU A 312 -10.30 -7.78 -24.49
N GLU A 313 -9.06 -7.50 -24.87
CA GLU A 313 -8.68 -7.38 -26.28
C GLU A 313 -9.02 -8.67 -27.06
N GLY A 314 -9.63 -8.53 -28.24
CA GLY A 314 -10.22 -9.64 -29.00
C GLY A 314 -11.71 -9.91 -28.69
N PHE A 315 -12.29 -9.22 -27.72
CA PHE A 315 -13.70 -9.31 -27.34
C PHE A 315 -14.45 -8.00 -27.64
N ILE A 316 -15.78 -8.09 -27.68
CA ILE A 316 -16.71 -6.98 -27.89
C ILE A 316 -17.89 -7.09 -26.91
N PRO A 317 -18.56 -5.98 -26.55
CA PRO A 317 -19.71 -6.03 -25.65
C PRO A 317 -20.81 -6.94 -26.20
N LYS A 318 -21.38 -7.79 -25.34
CA LYS A 318 -22.50 -8.66 -25.70
C LYS A 318 -23.76 -7.84 -26.00
N SER A 319 -24.02 -6.82 -25.18
CA SER A 319 -25.05 -5.82 -25.39
C SER A 319 -24.43 -4.43 -25.50
N PRO A 320 -24.16 -3.91 -26.72
CA PRO A 320 -23.57 -2.58 -26.91
C PRO A 320 -24.43 -1.44 -26.36
N LYS A 321 -25.76 -1.60 -26.33
CA LYS A 321 -26.69 -0.60 -25.80
C LYS A 321 -26.51 -0.45 -24.29
N ASP A 322 -26.53 -1.56 -23.56
CA ASP A 322 -26.38 -1.56 -22.10
C ASP A 322 -24.97 -1.13 -21.70
N TRP A 323 -23.96 -1.58 -22.45
CA TRP A 323 -22.57 -1.17 -22.24
C TRP A 323 -22.37 0.35 -22.36
N SER A 324 -23.09 1.01 -23.28
CA SER A 324 -22.99 2.47 -23.50
C SER A 324 -23.56 3.29 -22.34
N ILE A 325 -24.49 2.72 -21.58
CA ILE A 325 -25.07 3.34 -20.37
C ILE A 325 -24.42 2.83 -19.07
N GLN A 326 -23.27 2.16 -19.18
CA GLN A 326 -22.49 1.62 -18.06
C GLN A 326 -23.16 0.46 -17.30
N GLU A 327 -24.00 -0.31 -17.98
CA GLU A 327 -24.51 -1.59 -17.49
C GLU A 327 -23.69 -2.73 -18.13
N TRP A 328 -22.85 -3.38 -17.32
CA TRP A 328 -21.83 -4.33 -17.80
C TRP A 328 -22.12 -5.80 -17.47
N SER A 329 -23.25 -6.09 -16.82
CA SER A 329 -23.59 -7.44 -16.32
C SER A 329 -23.58 -8.52 -17.39
N ASP A 330 -23.99 -8.18 -18.62
CA ASP A 330 -23.98 -9.07 -19.79
C ASP A 330 -22.57 -9.43 -20.29
N GLY A 331 -21.56 -8.67 -19.89
CA GLY A 331 -20.17 -8.89 -20.27
C GLY A 331 -19.90 -8.72 -21.76
N CYS A 332 -18.91 -9.47 -22.22
CA CYS A 332 -18.34 -9.42 -23.54
C CYS A 332 -18.32 -10.82 -24.18
N VAL A 333 -18.29 -10.85 -25.50
CA VAL A 333 -18.17 -12.07 -26.30
C VAL A 333 -16.99 -11.95 -27.26
N ARG A 334 -16.46 -13.09 -27.71
CA ARG A 334 -15.39 -13.10 -28.70
C ARG A 334 -15.86 -12.41 -29.97
N ARG A 335 -15.02 -11.51 -30.50
CA ARG A 335 -15.28 -10.87 -31.80
C ARG A 335 -15.30 -11.89 -32.93
N THR A 336 -14.36 -12.84 -32.87
CA THR A 336 -14.18 -13.89 -33.85
C THR A 336 -14.33 -15.25 -33.17
N LYS A 337 -15.16 -16.13 -33.74
CA LYS A 337 -15.38 -17.49 -33.21
C LYS A 337 -14.09 -18.31 -33.25
N LEU A 338 -13.90 -19.17 -32.24
CA LEU A 338 -12.78 -20.11 -32.19
C LEU A 338 -12.91 -21.18 -33.27
N ASP A 339 -11.77 -21.68 -33.73
CA ASP A 339 -11.66 -22.82 -34.64
C ASP A 339 -10.54 -23.72 -34.11
N CYS A 340 -10.94 -24.67 -33.26
CA CYS A 340 -10.02 -25.55 -32.54
C CYS A 340 -9.10 -26.33 -33.51
N ASP A 341 -9.63 -26.73 -34.67
CA ASP A 341 -8.94 -27.57 -35.65
C ASP A 341 -8.00 -26.77 -36.54
N LYS A 342 -8.35 -25.51 -36.88
CA LYS A 342 -7.52 -24.64 -37.76
C LYS A 342 -6.53 -23.78 -36.99
N GLY A 343 -6.28 -24.12 -35.73
CA GLY A 343 -5.17 -23.63 -34.95
C GLY A 343 -5.46 -22.30 -34.26
N ASP A 344 -6.35 -22.32 -33.28
CA ASP A 344 -6.44 -21.26 -32.27
C ASP A 344 -5.08 -20.89 -31.67
N ARG A 345 -5.00 -19.67 -31.15
CA ARG A 345 -3.81 -19.13 -30.48
C ARG A 345 -4.21 -18.51 -29.15
N PHE A 346 -3.23 -17.96 -28.44
CA PHE A 346 -3.47 -17.27 -27.18
C PHE A 346 -2.93 -15.85 -27.24
N LEU A 347 -3.73 -14.94 -26.71
CA LEU A 347 -3.34 -13.57 -26.44
C LEU A 347 -2.93 -13.44 -24.98
N GLN A 348 -1.76 -12.85 -24.73
CA GLN A 348 -1.28 -12.57 -23.39
C GLN A 348 -1.90 -11.27 -22.87
N HIS A 349 -2.54 -11.35 -21.72
CA HIS A 349 -3.01 -10.22 -20.92
C HIS A 349 -2.17 -10.16 -19.66
N GLY A 350 -1.25 -9.19 -19.61
CA GLY A 350 -0.33 -9.04 -18.48
C GLY A 350 -0.93 -8.24 -17.33
N GLY A 351 -0.49 -8.54 -16.11
CA GLY A 351 -0.81 -7.72 -14.93
C GLY A 351 -2.28 -7.78 -14.51
N VAL A 352 -2.94 -8.94 -14.59
CA VAL A 352 -4.33 -9.09 -14.18
C VAL A 352 -4.50 -9.83 -12.85
N LYS A 353 -5.58 -9.53 -12.12
CA LYS A 353 -6.18 -10.44 -11.15
C LYS A 353 -6.78 -11.61 -11.93
N LEU A 354 -6.26 -12.81 -11.72
CA LEU A 354 -6.74 -14.01 -12.44
C LEU A 354 -8.25 -14.21 -12.23
N PRO A 355 -9.00 -14.74 -13.21
CA PRO A 355 -10.45 -14.93 -13.14
C PRO A 355 -10.91 -15.85 -12.00
N ASP A 356 -12.22 -15.95 -11.82
CA ASP A 356 -12.84 -16.96 -10.95
C ASP A 356 -12.36 -18.39 -11.30
N MET A 357 -12.19 -19.24 -10.29
CA MET A 357 -11.63 -20.59 -10.44
C MET A 357 -12.66 -21.71 -10.27
N ILE A 358 -13.96 -21.42 -10.22
CA ILE A 358 -14.98 -22.44 -10.00
C ILE A 358 -14.96 -23.58 -11.04
N LYS A 359 -14.69 -23.26 -12.31
CA LYS A 359 -14.54 -24.21 -13.42
C LYS A 359 -13.14 -24.16 -14.01
N SER A 360 -12.17 -24.51 -13.17
CA SER A 360 -10.76 -24.52 -13.54
C SER A 360 -10.07 -25.82 -13.10
N TRP A 361 -8.85 -26.03 -13.56
CA TRP A 361 -7.99 -27.15 -13.17
C TRP A 361 -6.58 -26.64 -12.86
N VAL A 362 -5.95 -27.25 -11.86
CA VAL A 362 -4.62 -26.87 -11.37
C VAL A 362 -3.70 -28.09 -11.35
N ASP A 363 -2.49 -27.92 -11.87
CA ASP A 363 -1.41 -28.89 -11.75
C ASP A 363 -0.07 -28.17 -11.56
N THR A 364 0.51 -28.33 -10.37
CA THR A 364 1.76 -27.68 -9.98
C THR A 364 3.00 -28.36 -10.56
N SER A 365 2.87 -29.57 -11.15
CA SER A 365 3.99 -30.31 -11.73
C SER A 365 4.38 -29.83 -13.12
N LYS A 366 3.50 -29.07 -13.79
CA LYS A 366 3.65 -28.68 -15.19
C LYS A 366 4.21 -27.27 -15.34
N GLY A 367 4.96 -27.06 -16.42
CA GLY A 367 5.39 -25.72 -16.83
C GLY A 367 4.40 -25.01 -17.75
N LEU A 368 4.59 -23.71 -17.94
CA LEU A 368 3.73 -22.87 -18.77
C LEU A 368 3.58 -23.37 -20.23
N LYS A 369 4.66 -23.91 -20.81
CA LYS A 369 4.64 -24.45 -22.19
C LYS A 369 3.76 -25.69 -22.30
N GLU A 370 3.89 -26.63 -21.37
CA GLU A 370 3.01 -27.80 -21.31
C GLU A 370 1.56 -27.38 -21.05
N CYS A 371 1.35 -26.37 -20.21
CA CYS A 371 0.03 -25.81 -19.93
C CYS A 371 -0.67 -25.29 -21.19
N LYS A 372 0.08 -24.56 -22.03
CA LYS A 372 -0.37 -24.12 -23.35
C LYS A 372 -0.76 -25.31 -24.23
N ASP A 373 0.11 -26.31 -24.32
CA ASP A 373 -0.12 -27.47 -25.19
C ASP A 373 -1.33 -28.30 -24.74
N LEU A 374 -1.53 -28.45 -23.43
CA LEU A 374 -2.73 -29.08 -22.86
C LEU A 374 -4.00 -28.29 -23.20
N CYS A 375 -3.97 -26.96 -23.06
CA CYS A 375 -5.10 -26.12 -23.40
C CYS A 375 -5.43 -26.16 -24.89
N LEU A 376 -4.43 -26.18 -25.79
CA LEU A 376 -4.66 -26.30 -27.24
C LEU A 376 -5.38 -27.60 -27.60
N LYS A 377 -4.93 -28.72 -27.01
CA LYS A 377 -5.49 -30.06 -27.27
C LYS A 377 -6.93 -30.20 -26.76
N ASN A 378 -7.34 -29.40 -25.78
CA ASN A 378 -8.69 -29.43 -25.22
C ASN A 378 -9.51 -28.25 -25.77
N CYS A 379 -10.44 -28.51 -26.70
CA CYS A 379 -11.25 -27.46 -27.32
C CYS A 379 -12.15 -26.68 -26.35
N SER A 380 -12.44 -27.23 -25.16
CA SER A 380 -13.20 -26.53 -24.12
C SER A 380 -12.32 -25.60 -23.28
N CYS A 381 -10.99 -25.70 -23.36
CA CYS A 381 -10.10 -24.80 -22.64
C CYS A 381 -10.11 -23.41 -23.27
N VAL A 382 -10.39 -22.39 -22.45
CA VAL A 382 -10.51 -20.99 -22.90
C VAL A 382 -9.36 -20.10 -22.48
N ALA A 383 -8.59 -20.48 -21.46
CA ALA A 383 -7.43 -19.73 -21.00
C ALA A 383 -6.49 -20.58 -20.15
N TYR A 384 -5.25 -20.14 -20.01
CA TYR A 384 -4.29 -20.70 -19.08
C TYR A 384 -3.37 -19.66 -18.43
N ALA A 385 -2.74 -20.03 -17.32
CA ALA A 385 -1.75 -19.22 -16.61
C ALA A 385 -0.82 -20.12 -15.77
N ASN A 386 0.28 -19.56 -15.25
CA ASN A 386 1.05 -20.21 -14.17
C ASN A 386 0.23 -20.24 -12.88
N SER A 387 0.46 -21.21 -11.98
CA SER A 387 -0.14 -21.19 -10.64
C SER A 387 0.74 -20.50 -9.60
N ASP A 388 2.06 -20.46 -9.84
CA ASP A 388 3.05 -19.80 -9.00
C ASP A 388 3.90 -18.86 -9.85
N ILE A 389 4.15 -17.64 -9.39
CA ILE A 389 4.94 -16.63 -10.12
C ILE A 389 6.41 -16.59 -9.71
N ARG A 390 6.80 -17.32 -8.65
CA ARG A 390 8.18 -17.33 -8.15
C ARG A 390 9.11 -18.04 -9.13
N GLY A 391 10.39 -17.67 -9.10
CA GLY A 391 11.43 -18.35 -9.88
C GLY A 391 11.25 -18.29 -11.41
N GLY A 392 10.53 -17.29 -11.93
CA GLY A 392 10.21 -17.18 -13.36
C GLY A 392 8.88 -17.81 -13.78
N GLY A 393 8.14 -18.38 -12.82
CA GLY A 393 6.80 -18.91 -13.01
C GLY A 393 6.76 -20.42 -13.20
N SER A 394 5.84 -21.08 -12.52
CA SER A 394 5.63 -22.53 -12.58
C SER A 394 4.17 -22.92 -12.33
N GLY A 395 3.89 -24.21 -12.55
CA GLY A 395 2.55 -24.76 -12.46
C GLY A 395 1.65 -24.37 -13.63
N CYS A 396 0.48 -25.00 -13.67
CA CYS A 396 -0.50 -24.83 -14.73
C CYS A 396 -1.89 -24.61 -14.15
N LEU A 397 -2.53 -23.53 -14.59
CA LEU A 397 -3.94 -23.24 -14.37
C LEU A 397 -4.65 -23.26 -15.72
N LEU A 398 -5.75 -24.01 -15.84
CA LEU A 398 -6.61 -24.05 -17.03
C LEU A 398 -8.03 -23.63 -16.67
N TRP A 399 -8.67 -22.86 -17.55
CA TRP A 399 -10.09 -22.49 -17.42
C TRP A 399 -10.93 -23.10 -18.54
N PHE A 400 -12.15 -23.55 -18.20
CA PHE A 400 -13.06 -24.25 -19.12
C PHE A 400 -14.44 -23.58 -19.27
N ASP A 401 -14.62 -22.40 -18.70
CA ASP A 401 -15.85 -21.62 -18.82
C ASP A 401 -15.53 -20.13 -19.00
N GLU A 402 -16.55 -19.29 -19.16
CA GLU A 402 -16.40 -17.85 -19.26
C GLU A 402 -15.54 -17.25 -18.14
N LEU A 403 -14.67 -16.31 -18.51
CA LEU A 403 -13.73 -15.70 -17.57
C LEU A 403 -14.43 -14.53 -16.89
N ILE A 404 -14.74 -14.68 -15.61
CA ILE A 404 -15.44 -13.66 -14.82
C ILE A 404 -14.53 -13.09 -13.73
N ASP A 405 -14.87 -11.90 -13.24
CA ASP A 405 -14.18 -11.24 -12.12
C ASP A 405 -12.68 -10.97 -12.38
N THR A 406 -12.36 -10.52 -13.60
CA THR A 406 -11.00 -10.13 -14.00
C THR A 406 -10.79 -8.63 -13.75
N ARG A 407 -9.61 -8.28 -13.24
CA ARG A 407 -9.23 -6.89 -12.97
C ARG A 407 -7.84 -6.61 -13.51
N GLU A 408 -7.65 -5.46 -14.14
CA GLU A 408 -6.32 -4.95 -14.50
C GLU A 408 -5.67 -4.32 -13.28
N LEU A 409 -4.42 -4.69 -13.03
CA LEU A 409 -3.62 -4.20 -11.92
C LEU A 409 -2.42 -3.42 -12.47
N THR A 410 -2.17 -2.24 -11.90
CA THR A 410 -1.00 -1.43 -12.24
C THR A 410 0.30 -2.09 -11.79
N THR A 411 0.24 -2.86 -10.70
CA THR A 411 1.38 -3.54 -10.07
C THR A 411 0.92 -4.86 -9.45
N GLY A 412 1.77 -5.88 -9.46
CA GLY A 412 1.54 -7.12 -8.71
C GLY A 412 0.53 -8.10 -9.31
N GLY A 413 -0.01 -7.80 -10.51
CA GLY A 413 -0.84 -8.72 -11.27
C GLY A 413 -0.05 -9.84 -11.95
N GLN A 414 -0.77 -10.75 -12.58
CA GLN A 414 -0.21 -11.93 -13.22
C GLN A 414 -0.62 -12.02 -14.69
N ASP A 415 0.21 -12.68 -15.50
CA ASP A 415 -0.12 -12.96 -16.89
C ASP A 415 -1.19 -14.05 -17.02
N LEU A 416 -2.15 -13.77 -17.91
CA LEU A 416 -3.23 -14.66 -18.32
C LEU A 416 -3.21 -14.81 -19.85
N TYR A 417 -3.28 -16.03 -20.34
CA TYR A 417 -3.26 -16.33 -21.77
C TYR A 417 -4.65 -16.79 -22.20
N ILE A 418 -5.35 -15.96 -22.97
CA ILE A 418 -6.74 -16.21 -23.37
C ILE A 418 -6.79 -16.73 -24.80
N ARG A 419 -7.55 -17.80 -25.01
CA ARG A 419 -7.72 -18.44 -26.32
C ARG A 419 -8.54 -17.57 -27.25
N ILE A 420 -7.97 -17.28 -28.42
CA ILE A 420 -8.55 -16.49 -29.49
C ILE A 420 -8.29 -17.13 -30.86
N ALA A 421 -9.10 -16.78 -31.86
CA ALA A 421 -8.91 -17.24 -33.23
C ALA A 421 -7.57 -16.74 -33.80
N ALA A 422 -6.90 -17.55 -34.63
CA ALA A 422 -5.63 -17.16 -35.25
C ALA A 422 -5.72 -15.88 -36.09
N SER A 423 -6.83 -15.72 -36.82
CA SER A 423 -7.10 -14.52 -37.62
C SER A 423 -7.25 -13.26 -36.77
N GLU A 424 -7.86 -13.39 -35.59
CA GLU A 424 -7.98 -12.28 -34.64
C GLU A 424 -6.61 -11.88 -34.11
N LEU A 425 -5.77 -12.85 -33.72
CA LEU A 425 -4.42 -12.57 -33.24
C LEU A 425 -3.58 -11.87 -34.33
N TYR A 426 -3.64 -12.36 -35.57
CA TYR A 426 -2.95 -11.74 -36.70
C TYR A 426 -3.39 -10.29 -36.93
N ASN A 427 -4.70 -10.02 -36.87
CA ASN A 427 -5.24 -8.67 -37.04
C ASN A 427 -4.77 -7.74 -35.90
N ILE A 428 -4.77 -8.22 -34.66
CA ILE A 428 -4.28 -7.48 -33.49
C ILE A 428 -2.80 -7.13 -33.67
N GLU A 429 -1.96 -8.11 -34.02
CA GLU A 429 -0.52 -7.90 -34.22
C GLU A 429 -0.23 -6.95 -35.39
N LYS A 430 -0.98 -7.08 -36.48
CA LYS A 430 -0.88 -6.19 -37.64
C LYS A 430 -1.22 -4.74 -37.27
N ASN A 431 -2.30 -4.53 -36.51
CA ASN A 431 -2.70 -3.21 -36.04
C ASN A 431 -1.64 -2.59 -35.12
N ARG A 432 -1.14 -3.35 -34.13
CA ARG A 432 -0.06 -2.90 -33.24
C ARG A 432 1.23 -2.54 -34.01
N SER A 433 1.56 -3.29 -35.07
CA SER A 433 2.69 -2.98 -35.95
C SER A 433 2.47 -1.70 -36.75
N SER A 434 1.25 -1.48 -37.25
CA SER A 434 0.84 -0.24 -37.93
C SER A 434 0.95 0.96 -37.00
N ASP A 435 0.47 0.85 -35.76
CA ASP A 435 0.54 1.92 -34.76
C ASP A 435 1.99 2.27 -34.41
N LYS A 436 2.86 1.26 -34.26
CA LYS A 436 4.31 1.46 -34.07
C LYS A 436 4.95 2.18 -35.27
N LYS A 437 4.56 1.83 -36.51
CA LYS A 437 5.04 2.53 -37.71
C LYS A 437 4.56 3.97 -37.77
N GLN A 438 3.29 4.23 -37.46
CA GLN A 438 2.75 5.59 -37.39
C GLN A 438 3.45 6.43 -36.31
N LEU A 439 3.66 5.88 -35.12
CA LEU A 439 4.41 6.56 -34.06
C LEU A 439 5.86 6.85 -34.49
N GLY A 440 6.53 5.89 -35.15
CA GLY A 440 7.85 6.07 -35.72
C GLY A 440 7.91 7.19 -36.78
N ILE A 441 6.90 7.30 -37.64
CA ILE A 441 6.77 8.37 -38.63
C ILE A 441 6.55 9.72 -37.94
N ILE A 442 5.69 9.80 -36.92
CA ILE A 442 5.43 11.03 -36.17
C ILE A 442 6.72 11.52 -35.49
N VAL A 443 7.41 10.63 -34.76
CA VAL A 443 8.69 10.94 -34.12
C VAL A 443 9.74 11.35 -35.15
N GLY A 444 9.83 10.63 -36.28
CA GLY A 444 10.75 10.95 -37.38
C GLY A 444 10.47 12.32 -38.00
N THR A 445 9.19 12.69 -38.15
CA THR A 445 8.79 13.98 -38.72
C THR A 445 9.11 15.12 -37.75
N ILE A 446 8.86 14.93 -36.45
CA ILE A 446 9.22 15.90 -35.41
C ILE A 446 10.74 16.12 -35.39
N ILE A 447 11.55 15.05 -35.42
CA ILE A 447 13.02 15.16 -35.46
C ILE A 447 13.48 15.91 -36.72
N THR A 448 12.90 15.60 -37.88
CA THR A 448 13.24 16.28 -39.14
C THR A 448 12.88 17.76 -39.10
N ILE A 449 11.69 18.12 -38.60
CA ILE A 449 11.25 19.52 -38.46
C ILE A 449 12.19 20.28 -37.52
N VAL A 450 12.53 19.70 -36.35
CA VAL A 450 13.48 20.31 -35.41
C VAL A 450 14.86 20.47 -36.06
N GLY A 451 15.33 19.47 -36.81
CA GLY A 451 16.59 19.55 -37.55
C GLY A 451 16.61 20.67 -38.60
N VAL A 452 15.53 20.84 -39.36
CA VAL A 452 15.37 21.93 -40.34
C VAL A 452 15.32 23.29 -39.65
N LEU A 453 14.60 23.43 -38.53
CA LEU A 453 14.55 24.67 -37.76
C LEU A 453 15.92 25.05 -37.18
N VAL A 454 16.69 24.06 -36.71
CA VAL A 454 18.07 24.27 -36.24
C VAL A 454 18.99 24.66 -37.39
N LEU A 455 18.90 24.01 -38.55
CA LEU A 455 19.64 24.38 -39.76
C LEU A 455 19.30 25.79 -40.24
N ALA A 456 18.01 26.13 -40.29
CA ALA A 456 17.54 27.46 -40.63
C ALA A 456 18.07 28.51 -39.64
N PHE A 457 18.06 28.20 -38.34
CA PHE A 457 18.64 29.07 -37.31
C PHE A 457 20.15 29.24 -37.47
N ILE A 458 20.90 28.17 -37.77
CA ILE A 458 22.35 28.24 -38.04
C ILE A 458 22.64 29.07 -39.29
N LEU A 459 21.88 28.87 -40.37
CA LEU A 459 22.03 29.64 -41.61
C LEU A 459 21.66 31.12 -41.40
N TYR A 460 20.61 31.39 -40.62
CA TYR A 460 20.22 32.74 -40.22
C TYR A 460 21.32 33.41 -39.38
N ALA A 461 21.85 32.71 -38.37
CA ALA A 461 22.94 33.20 -37.54
C ALA A 461 24.22 33.45 -38.36
N ARG A 462 24.55 32.58 -39.32
CA ARG A 462 25.68 32.77 -40.26
C ARG A 462 25.47 33.96 -41.19
N ARG A 463 24.27 34.15 -41.75
CA ARG A 463 23.92 35.33 -42.57
C ARG A 463 23.98 36.61 -41.76
N LYS A 464 23.53 36.59 -40.50
CA LYS A 464 23.64 37.74 -39.58
C LYS A 464 25.10 38.05 -39.25
N LYS A 465 25.95 37.04 -39.07
CA LYS A 465 27.41 37.21 -38.83
C LYS A 465 28.15 37.75 -40.07
N LEU A 466 27.79 37.30 -41.27
CA LEU A 466 28.34 37.80 -42.54
C LEU A 466 27.87 39.24 -42.86
N LYS A 467 26.60 39.58 -42.60
CA LYS A 467 26.12 40.98 -42.68
C LYS A 467 26.79 41.89 -41.64
N LYS A 468 27.17 41.35 -40.47
CA LYS A 468 27.92 42.08 -39.44
C LYS A 468 29.41 42.28 -39.78
N GLN A 469 29.98 41.46 -40.68
CA GLN A 469 31.34 41.65 -41.22
C GLN A 469 31.40 42.52 -42.48
N ALA A 470 30.31 42.62 -43.25
CA ALA A 470 30.22 43.55 -44.39
C ALA A 470 30.00 45.01 -43.97
N ASN A 471 29.39 45.26 -42.81
CA ASN A 471 29.08 46.62 -42.30
C ASN A 471 30.09 47.10 -41.23
N MET A 472 31.37 46.78 -41.38
CA MET A 472 32.45 47.32 -40.53
C MET A 472 33.36 48.29 -41.31
N LYS A 473 32.76 49.09 -42.19
CA LYS A 473 33.30 50.38 -42.62
C LYS A 473 32.17 51.40 -42.62
N THR A 474 32.49 52.56 -42.04
CA THR A 474 31.73 53.82 -42.12
C THR A 474 30.63 53.99 -41.06
N SER A 475 31.05 54.59 -39.95
CA SER A 475 30.22 55.45 -39.11
C SER A 475 29.77 56.69 -39.91
N HIS A 476 28.46 56.97 -39.98
CA HIS A 476 27.86 58.31 -39.85
C HIS A 476 26.34 58.28 -40.09
N LEU A 477 25.62 58.98 -39.19
CA LEU A 477 24.29 59.61 -39.29
C LEU A 477 23.00 58.77 -39.53
N GLN A 478 22.22 58.68 -38.45
CA GLN A 478 20.82 59.13 -38.26
C GLN A 478 19.62 58.53 -39.03
N ASN A 479 18.61 58.22 -38.18
CA ASN A 479 17.14 58.13 -38.38
C ASN A 479 16.58 56.86 -39.07
N TYR A 480 15.41 56.30 -38.77
CA TYR A 480 14.17 56.76 -38.10
C TYR A 480 13.46 55.54 -37.43
N GLU A 481 12.50 55.85 -36.54
CA GLU A 481 11.43 55.01 -35.95
C GLU A 481 10.75 54.08 -36.99
N ASP A 482 10.04 52.97 -36.68
CA ASP A 482 9.03 52.80 -35.63
C ASP A 482 8.57 51.32 -35.51
N GLU A 483 8.01 51.00 -34.34
CA GLU A 483 6.95 50.00 -34.03
C GLU A 483 7.17 48.49 -34.32
N ASP A 484 6.76 47.51 -33.50
CA ASP A 484 5.89 47.43 -32.33
C ASP A 484 6.10 46.04 -31.69
N GLN A 485 5.65 45.90 -30.44
CA GLN A 485 5.27 44.69 -29.70
C GLN A 485 6.08 44.37 -28.43
N ARG A 486 5.63 45.05 -27.36
CA ARG A 486 5.41 44.54 -25.99
C ARG A 486 6.65 44.01 -25.26
N LYS A 487 7.34 44.90 -24.57
CA LYS A 487 8.21 44.55 -23.42
C LYS A 487 7.77 45.30 -22.18
N GLU A 488 6.76 44.77 -21.52
CA GLU A 488 6.71 44.80 -20.06
C GLU A 488 7.14 43.41 -19.59
N ASP A 489 8.32 43.30 -19.00
CA ASP A 489 8.70 42.27 -18.01
C ASP A 489 10.20 42.40 -17.71
N MET A 490 10.52 42.95 -16.52
CA MET A 490 11.80 43.03 -15.79
C MET A 490 13.08 42.58 -16.53
N GLU A 491 13.95 43.54 -16.87
CA GLU A 491 15.31 43.27 -17.36
C GLU A 491 16.18 42.67 -16.23
N LEU A 492 16.61 41.42 -16.40
CA LEU A 492 17.59 40.78 -15.51
C LEU A 492 18.97 41.44 -15.71
N PRO A 493 19.64 41.96 -14.66
CA PRO A 493 20.95 42.58 -14.78
C PRO A 493 22.02 41.64 -15.34
N THR A 494 22.83 42.13 -16.28
CA THR A 494 23.99 41.41 -16.84
C THR A 494 25.29 41.95 -16.26
N PHE A 495 26.17 41.07 -15.80
CA PHE A 495 27.48 41.40 -15.26
C PHE A 495 28.60 40.97 -16.21
N ASP A 496 29.68 41.75 -16.27
CA ASP A 496 30.89 41.41 -17.01
C ASP A 496 31.70 40.33 -16.28
N LEU A 497 32.39 39.46 -17.03
CA LEU A 497 33.17 38.36 -16.44
C LEU A 497 34.28 38.86 -15.52
N SER A 498 34.89 40.01 -15.85
CA SER A 498 35.92 40.65 -15.03
C SER A 498 35.41 41.05 -13.64
N THR A 499 34.18 41.58 -13.56
CA THR A 499 33.51 41.94 -12.30
C THR A 499 33.27 40.70 -11.45
N ILE A 500 32.81 39.60 -12.05
CA ILE A 500 32.55 38.35 -11.33
C ILE A 500 33.85 37.65 -10.93
N ALA A 501 34.87 37.68 -11.78
CA ALA A 501 36.18 37.15 -11.46
C ALA A 501 36.78 37.89 -10.25
N ASN A 502 36.73 39.22 -10.24
CA ASN A 502 37.18 40.01 -9.09
C ASN A 502 36.37 39.71 -7.83
N ALA A 503 35.03 39.63 -7.94
CA ALA A 503 34.16 39.34 -6.81
C ALA A 503 34.43 37.97 -6.16
N THR A 504 34.96 37.00 -6.92
CA THR A 504 35.20 35.62 -6.47
C THR A 504 36.67 35.28 -6.22
N ASP A 505 37.58 36.28 -6.23
CA ASP A 505 39.03 36.06 -6.18
C ASP A 505 39.50 35.11 -7.31
N ASN A 506 39.09 35.42 -8.54
CA ASN A 506 39.30 34.63 -9.75
C ASN A 506 38.82 33.18 -9.62
N PHE A 507 37.60 32.99 -9.08
CA PHE A 507 37.02 31.67 -8.79
C PHE A 507 37.92 30.80 -7.88
N SER A 508 38.51 31.42 -6.86
CA SER A 508 39.39 30.76 -5.89
C SER A 508 38.72 29.54 -5.26
N SER A 509 39.47 28.45 -5.09
CA SER A 509 38.99 27.26 -4.38
C SER A 509 38.60 27.56 -2.92
N ARG A 510 39.20 28.58 -2.31
CA ARG A 510 38.84 29.06 -0.96
C ARG A 510 37.43 29.61 -0.86
N ASN A 511 36.89 30.11 -1.97
CA ASN A 511 35.55 30.66 -2.07
C ASN A 511 34.52 29.62 -2.57
N LYS A 512 34.92 28.37 -2.78
CA LYS A 512 34.03 27.34 -3.32
C LYS A 512 33.01 26.89 -2.27
N LEU A 513 31.73 27.02 -2.58
CA LEU A 513 30.60 26.60 -1.73
C LEU A 513 30.17 25.16 -2.02
N GLY A 514 30.32 24.70 -3.27
CA GLY A 514 29.96 23.35 -3.69
C GLY A 514 30.22 23.06 -5.16
N GLU A 515 30.17 21.79 -5.55
CA GLU A 515 30.32 21.32 -6.93
C GLU A 515 29.46 20.09 -7.19
N GLY A 516 28.87 20.01 -8.38
CA GLY A 516 28.11 18.86 -8.84
C GLY A 516 28.07 18.78 -10.36
N GLY A 517 27.22 17.90 -10.90
CA GLY A 517 27.09 17.67 -12.35
C GLY A 517 26.69 18.92 -13.16
N PHE A 518 26.18 19.95 -12.50
CA PHE A 518 25.71 21.21 -13.10
C PHE A 518 26.72 22.36 -13.00
N GLY A 519 27.89 22.13 -12.41
CA GLY A 519 28.95 23.14 -12.28
C GLY A 519 29.38 23.40 -10.83
N SER A 520 30.18 24.45 -10.65
CA SER A 520 30.72 24.86 -9.35
C SER A 520 30.05 26.15 -8.87
N VAL A 521 29.82 26.25 -7.56
CA VAL A 521 29.25 27.43 -6.90
C VAL A 521 30.30 28.08 -6.01
N TYR A 522 30.47 29.38 -6.12
CA TYR A 522 31.44 30.18 -5.38
C TYR A 522 30.75 31.28 -4.58
N LYS A 523 31.26 31.61 -3.41
CA LYS A 523 30.93 32.83 -2.69
C LYS A 523 31.68 33.99 -3.34
N GLY A 524 31.00 35.11 -3.56
CA GLY A 524 31.63 36.33 -4.01
C GLY A 524 31.08 37.56 -3.30
N THR A 525 31.82 38.65 -3.38
CA THR A 525 31.41 39.96 -2.85
C THR A 525 31.50 40.99 -3.97
N LEU A 526 30.37 41.56 -4.37
CA LEU A 526 30.33 42.63 -5.37
C LEU A 526 30.94 43.93 -4.80
N ILE A 527 31.29 44.88 -5.67
CA ILE A 527 31.98 46.14 -5.31
C ILE A 527 31.20 46.94 -4.24
N GLU A 528 29.87 46.82 -4.23
CA GLU A 528 28.97 47.47 -3.27
C GLU A 528 28.86 46.72 -1.92
N GLY A 529 29.66 45.67 -1.70
CA GLY A 529 29.67 44.87 -0.47
C GLY A 529 28.60 43.78 -0.40
N GLN A 530 27.77 43.63 -1.44
CA GLN A 530 26.74 42.60 -1.48
C GLN A 530 27.36 41.20 -1.66
N GLU A 531 27.07 40.29 -0.72
CA GLU A 531 27.45 38.88 -0.83
C GLU A 531 26.54 38.13 -1.81
N VAL A 532 27.14 37.36 -2.70
CA VAL A 532 26.45 36.62 -3.77
C VAL A 532 26.94 35.18 -3.87
N ALA A 533 26.07 34.30 -4.37
CA ALA A 533 26.42 32.95 -4.78
C ALA A 533 26.54 32.88 -6.31
N VAL A 534 27.75 32.61 -6.79
CA VAL A 534 28.12 32.59 -8.21
C VAL A 534 28.17 31.15 -8.70
N LYS A 535 27.16 30.72 -9.44
CA LYS A 535 27.08 29.38 -10.05
C LYS A 535 27.65 29.44 -11.46
N ARG A 536 28.85 28.88 -11.65
CA ARG A 536 29.52 28.75 -12.96
C ARG A 536 29.19 27.39 -13.56
N LEU A 537 28.44 27.39 -14.66
CA LEU A 537 27.97 26.16 -15.30
C LEU A 537 29.10 25.44 -16.04
N SER A 538 29.02 24.12 -16.10
CA SER A 538 30.04 23.30 -16.77
C SER A 538 30.06 23.52 -18.29
N LYS A 539 31.25 23.64 -18.88
CA LYS A 539 31.47 23.84 -20.33
C LYS A 539 31.24 22.57 -21.16
N ASN A 540 31.37 21.39 -20.53
CA ASN A 540 31.43 20.10 -21.24
C ASN A 540 30.09 19.35 -21.30
N SER A 541 28.99 19.94 -20.82
CA SER A 541 27.66 19.32 -20.90
C SER A 541 26.77 20.08 -21.88
N GLY A 542 26.18 19.37 -22.85
CA GLY A 542 25.08 19.92 -23.68
C GLY A 542 23.85 20.36 -22.85
N GLN A 543 23.82 19.91 -21.59
CA GLN A 543 22.80 20.24 -20.60
C GLN A 543 22.96 21.66 -20.03
N GLY A 544 24.19 22.16 -19.83
CA GLY A 544 24.45 23.44 -19.17
C GLY A 544 23.84 24.66 -19.87
N LEU A 545 23.77 24.67 -21.21
CA LEU A 545 23.11 25.75 -21.95
C LEU A 545 21.58 25.72 -21.82
N THR A 546 21.00 24.52 -21.77
CA THR A 546 19.55 24.34 -21.59
C THR A 546 19.14 24.71 -20.17
N GLU A 547 19.94 24.33 -19.18
CA GLU A 547 19.76 24.70 -17.77
C GLU A 547 19.90 26.21 -17.57
N PHE A 548 20.91 26.85 -18.17
CA PHE A 548 21.05 28.30 -18.13
C PHE A 548 19.81 29.01 -18.68
N LYS A 549 19.30 28.59 -19.84
CA LYS A 549 18.10 29.17 -20.43
C LYS A 549 16.87 28.95 -19.56
N ASN A 550 16.70 27.74 -19.00
CA ASN A 550 15.58 27.45 -18.11
C ASN A 550 15.67 28.28 -16.83
N GLU A 551 16.83 28.37 -16.17
CA GLU A 551 16.99 29.17 -14.95
C GLU A 551 16.80 30.68 -15.24
N VAL A 552 17.38 31.23 -16.31
CA VAL A 552 17.20 32.66 -16.66
C VAL A 552 15.76 32.98 -17.07
N ILE A 553 15.12 32.15 -17.91
CA ILE A 553 13.76 32.44 -18.41
C ILE A 553 12.70 32.21 -17.34
N LEU A 554 12.87 31.16 -16.52
CA LEU A 554 11.86 30.77 -15.52
C LEU A 554 12.09 31.52 -14.21
N ILE A 555 13.29 31.52 -13.65
CA ILE A 555 13.54 32.06 -12.30
C ILE A 555 13.55 33.59 -12.29
N ALA A 556 13.98 34.26 -13.37
CA ALA A 556 13.89 35.73 -13.44
C ALA A 556 12.45 36.26 -13.35
N LYS A 557 11.47 35.42 -13.71
CA LYS A 557 10.03 35.75 -13.65
C LYS A 557 9.36 35.30 -12.35
N LEU A 558 10.09 34.67 -11.44
CA LEU A 558 9.58 34.16 -10.17
C LEU A 558 10.11 35.02 -9.03
N GLN A 559 9.19 35.58 -8.25
CA GLN A 559 9.54 36.34 -7.04
C GLN A 559 8.66 35.85 -5.91
N HIS A 560 9.27 35.12 -4.98
CA HIS A 560 8.57 34.59 -3.81
C HIS A 560 9.55 34.47 -2.64
N ARG A 561 9.07 34.72 -1.41
CA ARG A 561 9.90 34.71 -0.19
C ARG A 561 10.56 33.35 0.10
N ASN A 562 10.04 32.27 -0.48
CA ASN A 562 10.59 30.91 -0.35
C ASN A 562 11.25 30.38 -1.63
N LEU A 563 11.69 31.27 -2.52
CA LEU A 563 12.53 30.95 -3.68
C LEU A 563 13.78 31.85 -3.63
N VAL A 564 14.95 31.26 -3.86
CA VAL A 564 16.22 32.01 -3.88
C VAL A 564 16.22 32.95 -5.08
N LYS A 565 16.47 34.23 -4.81
CA LYS A 565 16.41 35.29 -5.81
C LYS A 565 17.62 35.22 -6.75
N LEU A 566 17.34 35.19 -8.06
CA LEU A 566 18.33 35.42 -9.10
C LEU A 566 18.57 36.93 -9.22
N LEU A 567 19.80 37.37 -9.00
CA LEU A 567 20.21 38.78 -9.03
C LEU A 567 20.70 39.21 -10.42
N GLY A 568 21.26 38.27 -11.19
CA GLY A 568 21.72 38.54 -12.54
C GLY A 568 22.42 37.36 -13.19
N CYS A 569 22.98 37.59 -14.37
CA CYS A 569 23.78 36.61 -15.07
C CYS A 569 24.99 37.23 -15.78
N CYS A 570 25.98 36.41 -16.10
CA CYS A 570 27.12 36.77 -16.95
C CYS A 570 27.16 35.81 -18.14
N ILE A 571 27.23 36.37 -19.34
CA ILE A 571 27.27 35.66 -20.62
C ILE A 571 28.42 36.23 -21.45
N GLU A 572 29.60 35.63 -21.36
CA GLU A 572 30.77 36.08 -22.10
C GLU A 572 31.49 34.87 -22.72
N GLY A 573 31.60 34.84 -24.05
CA GLY A 573 32.13 33.67 -24.76
C GLY A 573 31.34 32.38 -24.43
N ASP A 574 32.05 31.39 -23.89
CA ASP A 574 31.49 30.11 -23.42
C ASP A 574 31.18 30.11 -21.91
N GLU A 575 31.39 31.22 -21.20
CA GLU A 575 31.02 31.34 -19.80
C GLU A 575 29.52 31.57 -19.65
N ARG A 576 28.89 30.76 -18.80
CA ARG A 576 27.49 30.89 -18.40
C ARG A 576 27.46 30.87 -16.88
N ILE A 577 27.22 32.04 -16.30
CA ILE A 577 27.29 32.24 -14.86
C ILE A 577 25.99 32.85 -14.37
N LEU A 578 25.44 32.29 -13.30
CA LEU A 578 24.25 32.76 -12.62
C LEU A 578 24.62 33.31 -11.25
N ILE A 579 24.03 34.45 -10.89
CA ILE A 579 24.36 35.19 -9.67
C ILE A 579 23.11 35.21 -8.81
N TYR A 580 23.14 34.47 -7.71
CA TYR A 580 22.06 34.36 -6.74
C TYR A 580 22.38 35.17 -5.48
N GLU A 581 21.36 35.50 -4.70
CA GLU A 581 21.58 35.95 -3.32
C GLU A 581 22.32 34.87 -2.51
N TYR A 582 23.21 35.30 -1.62
CA TYR A 582 23.94 34.38 -0.76
C TYR A 582 23.10 33.98 0.45
N MET A 583 22.98 32.66 0.68
CA MET A 583 22.26 32.09 1.82
C MET A 583 23.27 31.65 2.91
N PRO A 584 23.30 32.30 4.09
CA PRO A 584 24.37 32.14 5.06
C PRO A 584 24.32 30.81 5.83
N ASN A 585 23.14 30.20 6.02
CA ASN A 585 23.00 28.99 6.81
C ASN A 585 23.12 27.71 5.98
N LYS A 586 23.75 27.75 4.80
CA LYS A 586 24.01 26.57 3.95
C LYS A 586 22.72 25.79 3.59
N SER A 587 22.89 24.57 3.10
CA SER A 587 21.82 23.66 2.68
C SER A 587 21.30 22.78 3.83
N LEU A 588 20.04 22.35 3.71
CA LEU A 588 19.35 21.55 4.73
C LEU A 588 20.01 20.19 4.98
N ASP A 589 20.64 19.60 3.96
CA ASP A 589 21.39 18.34 4.10
C ASP A 589 22.53 18.45 5.13
N TYR A 590 23.18 19.62 5.25
CA TYR A 590 24.19 19.89 6.26
C TYR A 590 23.65 19.73 7.69
N PHE A 591 22.37 20.03 7.93
CA PHE A 591 21.77 19.95 9.27
C PHE A 591 21.06 18.63 9.55
N ILE A 592 20.54 17.98 8.51
CA ILE A 592 19.90 16.67 8.64
C ILE A 592 20.96 15.58 8.83
N PHE A 593 22.08 15.66 8.09
CA PHE A 593 23.03 14.54 7.98
C PHE A 593 24.36 14.76 8.72
N ASP A 594 24.72 15.97 9.13
CA ASP A 594 25.91 16.18 9.99
C ASP A 594 25.58 15.86 11.46
N LYS A 595 26.37 14.95 12.05
CA LYS A 595 26.18 14.48 13.44
C LYS A 595 26.42 15.57 14.49
N LYS A 596 27.15 16.64 14.15
CA LYS A 596 27.47 17.73 15.08
C LYS A 596 26.36 18.77 15.24
N THR A 597 25.52 18.96 14.23
CA THR A 597 24.43 19.97 14.19
C THR A 597 23.07 19.41 14.61
N ARG A 598 22.93 18.08 14.65
CA ARG A 598 21.67 17.37 14.99
C ARG A 598 21.13 17.63 16.40
N ASN A 599 21.95 18.17 17.31
CA ASN A 599 21.62 18.32 18.74
C ASN A 599 21.20 19.75 19.15
N SER A 600 21.09 20.72 18.24
CA SER A 600 20.85 22.14 18.62
C SER A 600 19.66 22.84 17.95
N SER A 601 18.80 22.16 17.20
CA SER A 601 17.71 22.82 16.46
C SER A 601 16.34 22.64 17.12
N ASP A 602 15.74 23.75 17.56
CA ASP A 602 14.35 23.84 18.05
C ASP A 602 13.37 23.31 16.98
N TRP A 603 12.47 22.39 17.36
CA TRP A 603 11.47 21.79 16.48
C TRP A 603 10.64 22.83 15.69
N ARG A 604 10.46 24.03 16.25
CA ARG A 604 9.79 25.15 15.57
C ARG A 604 10.50 25.56 14.28
N ILE A 605 11.82 25.44 14.21
CA ILE A 605 12.61 25.72 13.00
C ILE A 605 12.25 24.73 11.89
N TRP A 606 12.12 23.43 12.21
CA TRP A 606 11.76 22.40 11.24
C TRP A 606 10.36 22.60 10.66
N ILE A 607 9.39 22.96 11.49
CA ILE A 607 8.03 23.32 11.04
C ILE A 607 8.09 24.51 10.07
N ASN A 608 8.88 25.54 10.40
CA ASN A 608 9.03 26.72 9.53
C ASN A 608 9.68 26.37 8.19
N ILE A 609 10.68 25.47 8.16
CA ILE A 609 11.32 25.00 6.94
C ILE A 609 10.33 24.22 6.08
N VAL A 610 9.60 23.25 6.64
CA VAL A 610 8.58 22.47 5.91
C VAL A 610 7.48 23.38 5.37
N GLY A 611 7.00 24.33 6.19
CA GLY A 611 6.03 25.33 5.76
C GLY A 611 6.56 26.27 4.67
N GLY A 612 7.86 26.59 4.69
CA GLY A 612 8.53 27.34 3.63
C GLY A 612 8.59 26.57 2.31
N ILE A 613 8.97 25.28 2.36
CA ILE A 613 9.01 24.40 1.19
C ILE A 613 7.61 24.27 0.58
N ALA A 614 6.60 24.00 1.41
CA ALA A 614 5.22 23.85 0.95
C ALA A 614 4.71 25.14 0.27
N ARG A 615 4.98 26.32 0.85
CA ARG A 615 4.63 27.61 0.24
C ARG A 615 5.38 27.86 -1.07
N GLY A 616 6.67 27.54 -1.14
CA GLY A 616 7.45 27.66 -2.38
C GLY A 616 6.92 26.76 -3.49
N LEU A 617 6.56 25.51 -3.19
CA LEU A 617 5.99 24.58 -4.16
C LEU A 617 4.57 24.96 -4.59
N LEU A 618 3.73 25.39 -3.64
CA LEU A 618 2.39 25.89 -3.95
C LEU A 618 2.47 27.05 -4.94
N TYR A 619 3.37 28.01 -4.67
CA TYR A 619 3.61 29.12 -5.57
C TYR A 619 4.03 28.63 -6.97
N LEU A 620 5.05 27.77 -7.08
CA LEU A 620 5.52 27.26 -8.38
C LEU A 620 4.45 26.48 -9.16
N HIS A 621 3.57 25.74 -8.48
CA HIS A 621 2.59 24.87 -9.11
C HIS A 621 1.29 25.58 -9.48
N GLN A 622 0.86 26.56 -8.66
CA GLN A 622 -0.48 27.13 -8.73
C GLN A 622 -0.48 28.66 -8.80
N ASP A 623 0.29 29.35 -7.95
CA ASP A 623 0.12 30.80 -7.76
C ASP A 623 1.02 31.66 -8.68
N SER A 624 2.09 31.09 -9.25
CA SER A 624 2.92 31.78 -10.23
C SER A 624 2.26 31.81 -11.61
N ARG A 625 2.47 32.91 -12.35
CA ARG A 625 2.01 33.06 -13.74
C ARG A 625 2.50 31.94 -14.66
N LEU A 626 3.64 31.34 -14.33
CA LEU A 626 4.21 30.18 -15.01
C LEU A 626 4.07 28.96 -14.09
N ARG A 627 3.42 27.90 -14.54
CA ARG A 627 3.34 26.63 -13.80
C ARG A 627 4.63 25.85 -13.99
N ILE A 628 5.42 25.69 -12.94
CA ILE A 628 6.77 25.11 -13.00
C ILE A 628 6.86 23.91 -12.07
N ILE A 629 7.34 22.79 -12.60
CA ILE A 629 7.70 21.62 -11.78
C ILE A 629 9.19 21.72 -11.47
N HIS A 630 9.56 21.76 -10.18
CA HIS A 630 10.96 21.97 -9.75
C HIS A 630 11.92 20.87 -10.24
N ARG A 631 11.46 19.61 -10.33
CA ARG A 631 12.18 18.41 -10.83
C ARG A 631 13.46 17.98 -10.08
N ASP A 632 14.09 18.84 -9.30
CA ASP A 632 15.26 18.51 -8.47
C ASP A 632 15.08 18.99 -7.01
N LEU A 633 13.91 18.75 -6.41
CA LEU A 633 13.70 19.10 -5.00
C LEU A 633 14.36 18.04 -4.10
N LYS A 634 15.43 18.42 -3.41
CA LYS A 634 16.18 17.59 -2.47
C LYS A 634 16.75 18.44 -1.33
N ALA A 635 17.16 17.81 -0.23
CA ALA A 635 17.69 18.52 0.95
C ALA A 635 18.88 19.45 0.62
N GLY A 636 19.75 19.06 -0.32
CA GLY A 636 20.87 19.91 -0.78
C GLY A 636 20.44 21.17 -1.55
N ASN A 637 19.20 21.25 -2.03
CA ASN A 637 18.65 22.41 -2.75
C ASN A 637 17.70 23.25 -1.89
N VAL A 638 17.55 22.93 -0.60
CA VAL A 638 16.82 23.77 0.36
C VAL A 638 17.84 24.57 1.16
N LEU A 639 17.92 25.88 0.91
CA LEU A 639 18.85 26.81 1.54
C LEU A 639 18.12 27.70 2.55
N TYR A 640 18.78 28.11 3.63
CA TYR A 640 18.20 29.04 4.62
C TYR A 640 19.22 29.94 5.30
#